data_AF-A0A970HQQ5-F1
#
_entry.id   AF-A0A970HQQ5-F1
#
_cell.length_a   1.000
_cell.length_b   1.000
_cell.length_c   1.000
_cell.angle_alpha   90.00
_cell.angle_beta   90.00
_cell.angle_gamma   90.00
#
_symmetry.space_group_name_H-M   'P 1'
#
loop_
_entity.id
_entity.type
_entity.pdbx_description
1 polymer ?
#
loop_
_entity_poly.entity_id
_entity_poly.type
_entity_poly.pdbx_seq_one_letter_code
_entity_poly.pdbx_strand_id
1 'polypeptide(L)'
;MDNGWGWKDPNHPQKYWFVAYYAHWIYYGHLIPGAENLARAYVITGDQRYARQAAALIDQIAEYYPRMDYETQSRYGTEIQPGNYKGRIVNHIWETSVVKMLARAYDYIYEGMEGDAELEAVTGKTIDEIRRNIEQNLLEEAARSIYTMDGRIVGNFGMHQSALATIAIVLDNENTDRYLDWVLHATGMGGLWSYEGIIPGLTNFVFRDGAPNESSPEYNAGWIPQFQEIAELLLRRGINLYEEYPKLKLLHDLPLRIVMPGGFTPNVGDAGSVKSKGVAGWNAALYATAFERYGNRAYLSGQPLSTESDHMSAYGLALLRYGSEREGIGLSMYYGHGGGHGHYDSLNFEMFAYGHRIMPDLGYPEYASAHHKKRFAWTSHTISHNTVLVDASRQANKEAGRLQAFASVPAVQYVDVRSEDVYPGIVDRYQRALALVRVSDSEAYAVDVFRVQGGRQHDYSLHGPDGSFQALGIELSPPRVEGTLAGADVPFGYLYDAPDLERPGYSGPYHGYQGSGFSYLRNVQEGTAAHTFSGEWQLQDAARIRLRVTHLPDGEAQVFIADGEPPLNKPGNPSSLKYMIVRREAKDAGPIASTFVSVLQPYRDAPYITEVRRLDTAGGADGPVVLRVLRVDGADTIVQAVDGTRSVVTSDGSFAGRLAVVSRDFDRAVRYAYLLDGTLIDQGDLYLAAPGSFEGEVAAIDFAARQVTVRFTQPVASPAEALAGERIVIFNDEHATEYIVEAAEAQDERTYVFTLGETEFLTGLGQAGTVSLNGRTLSSKTALVLGSYYKGQWLVNPNTGQGARITDFTGQGSRITVASEIGLRPGDTFHIYDFGIGDAVRIHSQVYLERRNQGEYAVRTNVPVRLRLSDGAEHALSPGEHVVAVAVPEVMWEQPAPAKGQTVQGEVAVRFSVDAPDSAPVISVRVWSGEITLYDGDAPPVEPLRFDTRRLPDGEHALNVTVTDALGRTFTSSVVLEVKNGWELVDDLIPPITSGWFVTSFSKTKEESDGWTYATDRIVDFYNDNSRKVRSGPGEQYMIWDAAGLEEVDVVLYVRDVADAEAVRLDVADREGVWRTVATSVQSEGPNASGWYRLTLSARVDFGSRELRLRLLDTAEPGAVQIGQVRMRGRVE
;
A
#
# COMPACT_ATOMS: atom_id res chain seq x y z
N MET A 1 36.15 30.60 -27.56
CA MET A 1 36.69 29.30 -27.13
C MET A 1 36.55 29.21 -25.63
N ASP A 2 36.02 28.10 -25.11
CA ASP A 2 35.95 27.86 -23.66
C ASP A 2 37.31 27.38 -23.16
N ASN A 3 37.92 28.10 -22.23
CA ASN A 3 39.20 27.78 -21.60
C ASN A 3 39.03 27.15 -20.20
N GLY A 4 37.82 26.72 -19.84
CA GLY A 4 37.47 26.27 -18.50
C GLY A 4 36.69 27.29 -17.69
N TRP A 5 36.68 28.57 -18.09
CA TRP A 5 35.97 29.66 -17.40
C TRP A 5 34.63 30.04 -18.04
N GLY A 6 34.15 29.18 -18.95
CA GLY A 6 32.89 29.31 -19.66
C GLY A 6 33.02 30.16 -20.92
N TRP A 7 32.30 29.76 -21.96
CA TRP A 7 32.12 30.55 -23.17
C TRP A 7 30.88 31.43 -23.07
N LYS A 8 31.04 32.74 -23.27
CA LYS A 8 29.95 33.72 -23.21
C LYS A 8 29.38 33.98 -24.60
N ASP A 9 28.12 33.58 -24.81
CA ASP A 9 27.34 33.99 -25.97
C ASP A 9 26.88 35.45 -25.79
N PRO A 10 27.09 36.36 -26.76
CA PRO A 10 26.59 37.74 -26.70
C PRO A 10 25.07 37.86 -26.51
N ASN A 11 24.29 36.86 -26.97
CA ASN A 11 22.83 36.89 -26.95
C ASN A 11 22.22 36.11 -25.78
N HIS A 12 23.04 35.47 -24.94
CA HIS A 12 22.56 34.67 -23.81
C HIS A 12 23.07 35.23 -22.47
N PRO A 13 22.22 35.34 -21.43
CA PRO A 13 22.61 35.94 -20.15
C PRO A 13 23.62 35.11 -19.35
N GLN A 14 23.70 33.79 -19.57
CA GLN A 14 24.65 32.88 -18.88
C GLN A 14 25.77 32.39 -19.79
N LYS A 15 26.89 31.91 -19.21
CA LYS A 15 27.96 31.24 -19.96
C LYS A 15 27.63 29.76 -20.18
N TYR A 16 28.26 29.17 -21.19
CA TYR A 16 28.29 27.73 -21.42
C TYR A 16 29.62 27.14 -20.93
N TRP A 17 29.56 26.15 -20.05
CA TRP A 17 30.71 25.63 -19.29
C TRP A 17 31.17 24.25 -19.77
N PHE A 18 31.51 24.10 -21.04
CA PHE A 18 31.81 22.80 -21.67
C PHE A 18 33.05 22.12 -21.05
N VAL A 19 34.17 22.85 -20.92
CA VAL A 19 35.43 22.30 -20.42
C VAL A 19 35.34 21.98 -18.93
N ALA A 20 34.76 22.89 -18.14
CA ALA A 20 34.55 22.65 -16.71
C ALA A 20 33.59 21.50 -16.43
N TYR A 21 32.53 21.35 -17.23
CA TYR A 21 31.62 20.21 -17.15
C TYR A 21 32.36 18.89 -17.41
N TYR A 22 33.16 18.82 -18.47
CA TYR A 22 33.99 17.65 -18.76
C TYR A 22 34.96 17.35 -17.60
N ALA A 23 35.70 18.36 -17.12
CA ALA A 23 36.64 18.19 -16.03
C ALA A 23 35.97 17.67 -14.76
N HIS A 24 34.83 18.24 -14.37
CA HIS A 24 34.06 17.80 -13.19
C HIS A 24 33.73 16.30 -13.26
N TRP A 25 33.18 15.85 -14.38
CA TRP A 25 32.79 14.45 -14.53
C TRP A 25 33.97 13.49 -14.74
N ILE A 26 35.11 13.96 -15.26
CA ILE A 26 36.35 13.18 -15.26
C ILE A 26 36.88 12.99 -13.84
N TYR A 27 36.96 14.04 -13.03
CA TYR A 27 37.39 13.91 -11.63
C TYR A 27 36.47 12.98 -10.84
N TYR A 28 35.17 13.31 -10.82
CA TYR A 28 34.19 12.61 -9.99
C TYR A 28 33.82 11.23 -10.52
N GLY A 29 33.67 11.08 -11.83
CA GLY A 29 33.21 9.83 -12.45
C GLY A 29 34.31 8.83 -12.80
N HIS A 30 35.58 9.26 -12.88
CA HIS A 30 36.67 8.40 -13.38
C HIS A 30 37.95 8.43 -12.54
N LEU A 31 38.54 9.60 -12.27
CA LEU A 31 39.85 9.66 -11.61
C LEU A 31 39.79 9.21 -10.14
N ILE A 32 38.88 9.80 -9.35
CA ILE A 32 38.75 9.46 -7.92
C ILE A 32 38.26 8.01 -7.73
N PRO A 33 37.20 7.53 -8.42
CA PRO A 33 36.83 6.12 -8.38
C PRO A 33 37.93 5.19 -8.92
N GLY A 34 38.69 5.65 -9.91
CA GLY A 34 39.82 4.91 -10.48
C GLY A 34 40.91 4.65 -9.43
N ALA A 35 41.29 5.67 -8.65
CA ALA A 35 42.25 5.53 -7.56
C ALA A 35 41.82 4.46 -6.55
N GLU A 36 40.56 4.51 -6.09
CA GLU A 36 40.03 3.54 -5.13
C GLU A 36 39.92 2.14 -5.72
N ASN A 37 39.47 2.00 -6.98
CA ASN A 37 39.36 0.70 -7.64
C ASN A 37 40.72 0.04 -7.87
N LEU A 38 41.74 0.81 -8.25
CA LEU A 38 43.11 0.32 -8.35
C LEU A 38 43.64 -0.12 -6.98
N ALA A 39 43.44 0.69 -5.94
CA ALA A 39 43.82 0.35 -4.57
C ALA A 39 43.14 -0.95 -4.09
N ARG A 40 41.84 -1.12 -4.33
CA ARG A 40 41.12 -2.37 -4.03
C ARG A 40 41.63 -3.55 -4.84
N ALA A 41 41.94 -3.35 -6.13
CA ALA A 41 42.51 -4.39 -6.97
C ALA A 41 43.86 -4.87 -6.42
N TYR A 42 44.70 -3.97 -5.90
CA TYR A 42 45.93 -4.34 -5.21
C TYR A 42 45.65 -5.24 -4.00
N VAL A 43 44.76 -4.84 -3.08
CA VAL A 43 44.43 -5.64 -1.88
C VAL A 43 43.91 -7.04 -2.25
N ILE A 44 43.13 -7.16 -3.32
CA ILE A 44 42.56 -8.44 -3.78
C ILE A 44 43.60 -9.32 -4.48
N THR A 45 44.50 -8.74 -5.26
CA THR A 45 45.37 -9.50 -6.19
C THR A 45 46.83 -9.60 -5.74
N GLY A 46 47.28 -8.69 -4.88
CA GLY A 46 48.69 -8.47 -4.57
C GLY A 46 49.52 -7.89 -5.72
N ASP A 47 48.90 -7.51 -6.86
CA ASP A 47 49.65 -7.00 -8.02
C ASP A 47 50.07 -5.55 -7.81
N GLN A 48 51.37 -5.38 -7.64
CA GLN A 48 52.05 -4.12 -7.37
C GLN A 48 51.74 -3.00 -8.37
N ARG A 49 51.41 -3.33 -9.63
CA ARG A 49 51.10 -2.33 -10.66
C ARG A 49 49.89 -1.48 -10.28
N TYR A 50 48.91 -2.08 -9.58
CA TYR A 50 47.73 -1.36 -9.14
C TYR A 50 48.03 -0.39 -8.00
N ALA A 51 48.82 -0.81 -7.00
CA ALA A 51 49.26 0.08 -5.91
C ALA A 51 50.05 1.27 -6.47
N ARG A 52 50.98 1.02 -7.38
CA ARG A 52 51.76 2.07 -8.05
C ARG A 52 50.89 3.09 -8.77
N GLN A 53 49.95 2.62 -9.60
CA GLN A 53 49.07 3.53 -10.36
C GLN A 53 48.14 4.32 -9.44
N ALA A 54 47.61 3.69 -8.39
CA ALA A 54 46.81 4.38 -7.38
C ALA A 54 47.64 5.45 -6.65
N ALA A 55 48.84 5.11 -6.17
CA ALA A 55 49.72 6.02 -5.45
C ALA A 55 50.12 7.24 -6.28
N ALA A 56 50.54 7.03 -7.54
CA ALA A 56 50.90 8.13 -8.44
C ALA A 56 49.70 9.08 -8.70
N LEU A 57 48.49 8.52 -8.83
CA LEU A 57 47.28 9.30 -9.05
C LEU A 57 46.88 10.11 -7.79
N ILE A 58 46.93 9.50 -6.61
CA ILE A 58 46.60 10.17 -5.35
C ILE A 58 47.64 11.25 -5.01
N ASP A 59 48.93 10.98 -5.21
CA ASP A 59 50.01 11.97 -5.05
C ASP A 59 49.77 13.21 -5.93
N GLN A 60 49.41 13.00 -7.19
CA GLN A 60 49.13 14.09 -8.11
C GLN A 60 47.88 14.88 -7.68
N ILE A 61 46.83 14.22 -7.17
CA ILE A 61 45.65 14.90 -6.62
C ILE A 61 46.06 15.75 -5.40
N ALA A 62 46.85 15.19 -4.48
CA ALA A 62 47.30 15.86 -3.26
C ALA A 62 48.12 17.13 -3.55
N GLU A 63 48.92 17.15 -4.62
CA GLU A 63 49.71 18.31 -5.06
C GLU A 63 48.85 19.55 -5.39
N TYR A 64 47.63 19.33 -5.87
CA TYR A 64 46.71 20.42 -6.26
C TYR A 64 45.60 20.68 -5.24
N TYR A 65 45.29 19.71 -4.37
CA TYR A 65 44.16 19.77 -3.44
C TYR A 65 44.09 21.04 -2.58
N PRO A 66 45.19 21.56 -2.00
CA PRO A 66 45.16 22.80 -1.22
C PRO A 66 44.74 24.05 -1.99
N ARG A 67 44.80 24.01 -3.33
CA ARG A 67 44.49 25.13 -4.24
C ARG A 67 43.09 25.03 -4.87
N MET A 68 42.38 23.93 -4.63
CA MET A 68 41.04 23.72 -5.17
C MET A 68 40.01 24.49 -4.37
N ASP A 69 39.19 25.28 -5.07
CA ASP A 69 38.17 26.14 -4.47
C ASP A 69 36.91 26.18 -5.34
N TYR A 70 35.96 25.30 -5.03
CA TYR A 70 34.75 25.12 -5.84
C TYR A 70 33.91 26.40 -5.93
N GLU A 71 33.94 27.24 -4.90
CA GLU A 71 33.20 28.50 -4.85
C GLU A 71 33.62 29.43 -5.97
N THR A 72 34.92 29.53 -6.22
CA THR A 72 35.46 30.46 -7.22
C THR A 72 35.80 29.81 -8.55
N GLN A 73 35.86 28.47 -8.61
CA GLN A 73 36.33 27.71 -9.78
C GLN A 73 35.23 26.91 -10.49
N SER A 74 33.96 27.02 -10.09
CA SER A 74 32.84 26.27 -10.68
C SER A 74 31.72 27.14 -11.25
N ARG A 75 30.94 26.57 -12.17
CA ARG A 75 29.69 27.19 -12.66
C ARG A 75 28.73 27.54 -11.53
N TYR A 76 28.54 26.62 -10.59
CA TYR A 76 27.58 26.80 -9.50
C TYR A 76 28.03 27.92 -8.56
N GLY A 77 29.29 27.92 -8.15
CA GLY A 77 29.85 28.92 -7.25
C GLY A 77 30.03 30.31 -7.87
N THR A 78 30.09 30.44 -9.21
CA THR A 78 30.29 31.74 -9.87
C THR A 78 29.06 32.34 -10.53
N GLU A 79 28.08 31.54 -10.96
CA GLU A 79 26.90 32.03 -11.69
C GLU A 79 25.55 31.67 -11.08
N ILE A 80 25.45 30.56 -10.33
CA ILE A 80 24.16 30.06 -9.82
C ILE A 80 23.94 30.46 -8.36
N GLN A 81 24.96 30.28 -7.51
CA GLN A 81 24.96 30.67 -6.10
C GLN A 81 26.27 31.37 -5.70
N PRO A 82 26.54 32.57 -6.26
CA PRO A 82 27.76 33.31 -5.98
C PRO A 82 27.98 33.59 -4.49
N GLY A 83 29.18 33.27 -3.98
CA GLY A 83 29.55 33.53 -2.60
C GLY A 83 28.97 32.56 -1.56
N ASN A 84 28.15 31.60 -1.98
CA ASN A 84 27.35 30.75 -1.09
C ASN A 84 27.48 29.25 -1.35
N TYR A 85 28.21 28.83 -2.40
CA TYR A 85 28.33 27.42 -2.78
C TYR A 85 29.78 26.92 -2.74
N LYS A 86 30.23 26.61 -1.52
CA LYS A 86 31.60 26.20 -1.18
C LYS A 86 31.92 24.77 -1.60
N GLY A 87 33.21 24.42 -1.53
CA GLY A 87 33.75 23.08 -1.78
C GLY A 87 35.24 23.14 -2.09
N ARG A 88 35.84 22.01 -2.48
CA ARG A 88 37.22 21.95 -2.99
C ARG A 88 37.23 21.46 -4.44
N ILE A 89 37.44 20.16 -4.68
CA ILE A 89 37.37 19.59 -6.04
C ILE A 89 35.92 19.64 -6.54
N VAL A 90 34.99 19.27 -5.66
CA VAL A 90 33.55 19.28 -5.87
C VAL A 90 32.87 20.13 -4.79
N ASN A 91 31.55 20.25 -4.85
CA ASN A 91 30.80 20.98 -3.84
C ASN A 91 30.98 20.33 -2.45
N HIS A 92 30.79 21.14 -1.40
CA HIS A 92 31.02 20.77 0.00
C HIS A 92 30.36 19.46 0.46
N ILE A 93 29.20 19.08 -0.11
CA ILE A 93 28.52 17.82 0.22
C ILE A 93 29.29 16.65 -0.37
N TRP A 94 29.58 16.71 -1.67
CA TRP A 94 30.23 15.61 -2.40
C TRP A 94 31.69 15.44 -2.01
N GLU A 95 32.31 16.52 -1.52
CA GLU A 95 33.70 16.52 -1.07
C GLU A 95 33.91 15.52 0.09
N THR A 96 32.88 15.29 0.92
CA THR A 96 32.92 14.27 1.98
C THR A 96 33.19 12.86 1.45
N SER A 97 32.58 12.48 0.33
CA SER A 97 32.81 11.20 -0.34
C SER A 97 34.19 11.14 -0.98
N VAL A 98 34.62 12.24 -1.61
CA VAL A 98 35.94 12.33 -2.28
C VAL A 98 37.07 12.06 -1.30
N VAL A 99 37.11 12.77 -0.18
CA VAL A 99 38.21 12.63 0.79
C VAL A 99 38.17 11.27 1.48
N LYS A 100 36.98 10.71 1.72
CA LYS A 100 36.83 9.37 2.28
C LYS A 100 37.33 8.29 1.34
N MET A 101 36.99 8.34 0.06
CA MET A 101 37.47 7.40 -0.96
C MET A 101 39.00 7.45 -1.08
N LEU A 102 39.58 8.65 -1.11
CA LEU A 102 41.03 8.81 -1.22
C LEU A 102 41.76 8.36 0.06
N ALA A 103 41.20 8.59 1.25
CA ALA A 103 41.75 8.08 2.50
C ALA A 103 41.78 6.54 2.53
N ARG A 104 40.67 5.87 2.14
CA ARG A 104 40.64 4.40 2.03
C ARG A 104 41.61 3.88 0.97
N ALA A 105 41.69 4.56 -0.17
CA ALA A 105 42.60 4.17 -1.23
C ALA A 105 44.06 4.25 -0.78
N TYR A 106 44.42 5.27 0.01
CA TYR A 106 45.74 5.40 0.62
C TYR A 106 46.03 4.29 1.62
N ASP A 107 45.10 4.00 2.54
CA ASP A 107 45.20 2.90 3.51
C ASP A 107 45.47 1.54 2.83
N TYR A 108 44.68 1.22 1.79
CA TYR A 108 44.83 -0.02 1.02
C TYR A 108 46.19 -0.21 0.36
N ILE A 109 46.89 0.87 0.02
CA ILE A 109 48.17 0.82 -0.71
C ILE A 109 49.36 1.24 0.13
N TYR A 110 49.17 1.56 1.41
CA TYR A 110 50.21 2.14 2.28
C TYR A 110 51.48 1.28 2.30
N GLU A 111 51.32 -0.01 2.60
CA GLU A 111 52.41 -1.00 2.55
C GLU A 111 52.83 -1.31 1.12
N GLY A 112 51.89 -1.24 0.17
CA GLY A 112 52.15 -1.47 -1.24
C GLY A 112 53.12 -0.48 -1.86
N MET A 113 53.29 0.73 -1.34
CA MET A 113 54.29 1.67 -1.88
C MET A 113 55.74 1.32 -1.52
N GLU A 114 55.95 0.48 -0.51
CA GLU A 114 57.27 0.27 0.10
C GLU A 114 58.28 -0.32 -0.91
N GLY A 115 59.37 0.42 -1.15
CA GLY A 115 60.44 0.01 -2.06
C GLY A 115 60.09 -0.02 -3.56
N ASP A 116 58.98 0.60 -3.99
CA ASP A 116 58.61 0.64 -5.41
C ASP A 116 59.44 1.68 -6.20
N ALA A 117 60.59 1.25 -6.69
CA ALA A 117 61.50 2.10 -7.47
C ALA A 117 60.88 2.67 -8.76
N GLU A 118 59.86 2.02 -9.33
CA GLU A 118 59.19 2.52 -10.54
C GLU A 118 58.18 3.63 -10.19
N LEU A 119 57.52 3.54 -9.03
CA LEU A 119 56.71 4.65 -8.50
C LEU A 119 57.58 5.90 -8.27
N GLU A 120 58.75 5.73 -7.65
CA GLU A 120 59.69 6.83 -7.42
C GLU A 120 60.18 7.43 -8.75
N ALA A 121 60.44 6.59 -9.75
CA ALA A 121 60.87 7.04 -11.07
C ALA A 121 59.78 7.82 -11.82
N VAL A 122 58.50 7.39 -11.73
CA VAL A 122 57.38 8.03 -12.43
C VAL A 122 56.99 9.36 -11.77
N THR A 123 57.05 9.44 -10.44
CA THR A 123 56.67 10.65 -9.69
C THR A 123 57.82 11.63 -9.51
N GLY A 124 59.07 11.15 -9.56
CA GLY A 124 60.26 11.92 -9.21
C GLY A 124 60.39 12.22 -7.71
N LYS A 125 59.65 11.49 -6.86
CA LYS A 125 59.59 11.64 -5.40
C LYS A 125 59.98 10.33 -4.73
N THR A 126 60.63 10.39 -3.57
CA THR A 126 60.81 9.22 -2.70
C THR A 126 59.46 8.77 -2.11
N ILE A 127 59.35 7.52 -1.69
CA ILE A 127 58.11 7.03 -1.04
C ILE A 127 57.71 7.90 0.17
N ASP A 128 58.67 8.35 0.99
CA ASP A 128 58.40 9.24 2.13
C ASP A 128 57.92 10.63 1.71
N GLU A 129 58.36 11.14 0.56
CA GLU A 129 57.84 12.39 -0.01
C GLU A 129 56.41 12.23 -0.54
N ILE A 130 56.11 11.08 -1.17
CA ILE A 130 54.76 10.75 -1.63
C ILE A 130 53.80 10.64 -0.43
N ARG A 131 54.17 9.84 0.58
CA ARG A 131 53.38 9.68 1.82
C ARG A 131 53.12 11.04 2.48
N ARG A 132 54.16 11.84 2.71
CA ARG A 132 54.00 13.19 3.31
C ARG A 132 53.12 14.10 2.47
N ASN A 133 53.21 14.07 1.14
CA ASN A 133 52.36 14.88 0.29
C ASN A 133 50.88 14.49 0.44
N ILE A 134 50.58 13.18 0.40
CA ILE A 134 49.21 12.67 0.57
C ILE A 134 48.69 12.98 1.97
N GLU A 135 49.47 12.69 3.02
CA GLU A 135 49.08 12.90 4.41
C GLU A 135 48.85 14.38 4.73
N GLN A 136 49.75 15.27 4.32
CA GLN A 136 49.69 16.69 4.70
C GLN A 136 48.79 17.52 3.77
N ASN A 137 48.94 17.39 2.45
CA ASN A 137 48.28 18.28 1.50
C ASN A 137 46.87 17.81 1.10
N LEU A 138 46.53 16.55 1.37
CA LEU A 138 45.20 16.00 1.12
C LEU A 138 44.47 15.64 2.42
N LEU A 139 44.98 14.67 3.19
CA LEU A 139 44.24 14.09 4.32
C LEU A 139 44.12 15.04 5.52
N GLU A 140 45.23 15.55 6.04
CA GLU A 140 45.23 16.49 7.16
C GLU A 140 44.57 17.83 6.77
N GLU A 141 44.77 18.28 5.53
CA GLU A 141 44.11 19.47 5.01
C GLU A 141 42.57 19.31 4.93
N ALA A 142 42.08 18.14 4.54
CA ALA A 142 40.66 17.80 4.59
C ALA A 142 40.15 17.67 6.03
N ALA A 143 40.87 16.96 6.91
CA ALA A 143 40.52 16.81 8.32
C ALA A 143 40.40 18.17 9.02
N ARG A 144 41.37 19.06 8.77
CA ARG A 144 41.37 20.44 9.27
C ARG A 144 40.17 21.22 8.76
N SER A 145 39.82 21.10 7.47
CA SER A 145 38.65 21.75 6.86
C SER A 145 37.36 21.38 7.61
N ILE A 146 37.18 20.09 7.92
CA ILE A 146 36.02 19.57 8.66
C ILE A 146 36.06 20.06 10.12
N TYR A 147 37.16 19.81 10.81
CA TYR A 147 37.30 20.09 12.24
C TYR A 147 37.18 21.58 12.58
N THR A 148 37.71 22.47 11.72
CA THR A 148 37.58 23.93 11.89
C THR A 148 36.29 24.50 11.30
N MET A 149 35.44 23.66 10.69
CA MET A 149 34.12 24.00 10.19
C MET A 149 34.13 25.15 9.17
N ASP A 150 35.07 25.15 8.24
CA ASP A 150 35.23 26.25 7.27
C ASP A 150 34.14 26.26 6.16
N GLY A 151 33.30 25.23 6.15
CA GLY A 151 32.17 25.05 5.25
C GLY A 151 32.55 24.44 3.89
N ARG A 152 33.79 24.00 3.67
CA ARG A 152 34.21 23.40 2.40
C ARG A 152 33.99 21.89 2.32
N ILE A 153 33.84 21.21 3.45
CA ILE A 153 33.58 19.76 3.52
C ILE A 153 32.48 19.52 4.56
N VAL A 154 31.22 19.55 4.12
CA VAL A 154 30.03 19.42 4.96
C VAL A 154 28.92 18.80 4.13
N GLY A 155 28.52 17.57 4.47
CA GLY A 155 27.38 16.89 3.83
C GLY A 155 26.14 16.85 4.72
N ASN A 156 25.16 16.02 4.33
CA ASN A 156 24.12 15.57 5.26
C ASN A 156 24.75 15.00 6.53
N PHE A 157 23.97 15.00 7.61
CA PHE A 157 24.47 14.58 8.91
C PHE A 157 25.07 13.17 8.86
N GLY A 158 26.21 12.98 9.51
CA GLY A 158 27.00 11.75 9.47
C GLY A 158 28.03 11.70 8.34
N MET A 159 27.83 12.38 7.21
CA MET A 159 28.75 12.26 6.05
C MET A 159 30.15 12.79 6.37
N HIS A 160 30.27 13.99 6.92
CA HIS A 160 31.57 14.58 7.23
C HIS A 160 32.15 14.06 8.56
N GLN A 161 31.29 13.62 9.49
CA GLN A 161 31.70 12.86 10.67
C GLN A 161 32.37 11.55 10.25
N SER A 162 31.77 10.79 9.34
CA SER A 162 32.36 9.55 8.82
C SER A 162 33.66 9.82 8.07
N ALA A 163 33.71 10.87 7.25
CA ALA A 163 34.92 11.27 6.54
C ALA A 163 36.06 11.61 7.51
N LEU A 164 35.79 12.40 8.56
CA LEU A 164 36.79 12.74 9.56
C LEU A 164 37.23 11.51 10.38
N ALA A 165 36.30 10.62 10.75
CA ALA A 165 36.64 9.38 11.44
C ALA A 165 37.54 8.47 10.58
N THR A 166 37.22 8.31 9.30
CA THR A 166 38.05 7.55 8.35
C THR A 166 39.44 8.17 8.25
N ILE A 167 39.53 9.49 8.02
CA ILE A 167 40.83 10.17 7.89
C ILE A 167 41.65 10.07 9.18
N ALA A 168 41.04 10.28 10.35
CA ALA A 168 41.71 10.22 11.64
C ALA A 168 42.31 8.84 11.92
N ILE A 169 41.60 7.77 11.56
CA ILE A 169 42.06 6.39 11.73
C ILE A 169 43.14 6.04 10.71
N VAL A 170 43.02 6.49 9.46
CA VAL A 170 44.05 6.26 8.43
C VAL A 170 45.35 7.01 8.73
N LEU A 171 45.26 8.23 9.28
CA LEU A 171 46.44 9.01 9.67
C LEU A 171 47.13 8.47 10.93
N ASP A 172 46.36 7.95 11.89
CA ASP A 172 46.80 7.44 13.21
C ASP A 172 47.95 8.28 13.83
N ASN A 173 47.72 9.59 13.94
CA ASN A 173 48.72 10.56 14.40
C ASN A 173 48.27 11.24 15.72
N GLU A 174 49.00 12.26 16.17
CA GLU A 174 48.71 12.96 17.43
C GLU A 174 47.34 13.66 17.46
N ASN A 175 46.67 13.82 16.31
CA ASN A 175 45.37 14.47 16.20
C ASN A 175 44.21 13.47 16.17
N THR A 176 44.46 12.16 16.10
CA THR A 176 43.42 11.14 15.95
C THR A 176 42.40 11.19 17.07
N ASP A 177 42.84 11.17 18.33
CA ASP A 177 41.91 11.14 19.47
C ASP A 177 41.06 12.42 19.58
N ARG A 178 41.62 13.60 19.27
CA ARG A 178 40.83 14.86 19.26
C ARG A 178 39.79 14.88 18.14
N TYR A 179 40.08 14.28 16.99
CA TYR A 179 39.15 14.22 15.86
C TYR A 179 38.03 13.22 16.12
N LEU A 180 38.35 12.07 16.72
CA LEU A 180 37.33 11.09 17.11
C LEU A 180 36.45 11.59 18.26
N ASP A 181 37.01 12.31 19.24
CA ASP A 181 36.23 12.99 20.28
C ASP A 181 35.25 14.01 19.66
N TRP A 182 35.70 14.80 18.69
CA TRP A 182 34.82 15.70 17.94
C TRP A 182 33.70 14.94 17.21
N VAL A 183 34.03 13.84 16.53
CA VAL A 183 33.04 13.01 15.83
C VAL A 183 31.97 12.48 16.79
N LEU A 184 32.34 12.10 18.02
CA LEU A 184 31.42 11.56 19.01
C LEU A 184 30.60 12.63 19.74
N HIS A 185 31.26 13.69 20.17
CA HIS A 185 30.78 14.57 21.25
C HIS A 185 30.68 16.05 20.88
N ALA A 186 31.08 16.47 19.67
CA ALA A 186 30.98 17.87 19.28
C ALA A 186 29.55 18.40 19.50
N THR A 187 29.43 19.57 20.13
CA THR A 187 28.11 20.17 20.36
C THR A 187 28.15 21.69 20.46
N GLY A 188 27.10 22.34 19.96
CA GLY A 188 26.94 23.80 20.02
C GLY A 188 28.01 24.62 19.31
N MET A 189 28.67 24.00 18.31
CA MET A 189 29.74 24.61 17.53
C MET A 189 29.17 25.44 16.38
N GLY A 190 29.06 26.76 16.57
CA GLY A 190 28.66 27.70 15.51
C GLY A 190 27.17 27.73 15.16
N GLY A 191 26.32 27.08 15.96
CA GLY A 191 24.85 27.11 15.79
C GLY A 191 24.31 26.34 14.58
N LEU A 192 25.16 25.60 13.87
CA LEU A 192 24.78 24.75 12.75
C LEU A 192 24.71 23.28 13.21
N TRP A 193 23.50 22.74 13.28
CA TRP A 193 23.22 21.37 13.73
C TRP A 193 24.00 20.28 12.97
N SER A 194 24.42 20.54 11.72
CA SER A 194 25.18 19.59 10.92
C SER A 194 26.49 19.16 11.58
N TYR A 195 27.09 20.02 12.42
CA TYR A 195 28.38 19.78 13.09
C TYR A 195 28.26 19.18 14.49
N GLU A 196 27.06 18.78 14.92
CA GLU A 196 26.93 17.99 16.13
C GLU A 196 27.62 16.62 15.95
N GLY A 197 28.09 16.05 17.06
CA GLY A 197 28.65 14.70 17.13
C GLY A 197 27.57 13.63 17.00
N ILE A 198 27.99 12.38 16.79
CA ILE A 198 27.07 11.26 16.56
C ILE A 198 26.17 10.98 17.76
N ILE A 199 26.64 11.19 18.99
CA ILE A 199 25.83 10.95 20.20
C ILE A 199 24.67 11.94 20.33
N PRO A 200 24.88 13.27 20.30
CA PRO A 200 23.77 14.22 20.24
C PRO A 200 22.93 14.02 18.98
N GLY A 201 23.53 13.61 17.85
CA GLY A 201 22.79 13.29 16.63
C GLY A 201 21.82 12.11 16.76
N LEU A 202 22.26 10.98 17.31
CA LEU A 202 21.38 9.82 17.59
C LEU A 202 20.25 10.20 18.54
N THR A 203 20.53 11.03 19.55
CA THR A 203 19.51 11.37 20.55
C THR A 203 18.53 12.38 20.01
N ASN A 204 19.00 13.48 19.44
CA ASN A 204 18.20 14.68 19.15
C ASN A 204 17.66 14.73 17.73
N PHE A 205 18.21 13.94 16.80
CA PHE A 205 17.88 14.05 15.36
C PHE A 205 17.17 12.79 14.84
N VAL A 206 17.11 11.74 15.66
CA VAL A 206 16.42 10.48 15.37
C VAL A 206 15.26 10.35 16.36
N PHE A 207 14.04 10.27 15.82
CA PHE A 207 12.84 9.98 16.59
C PHE A 207 13.01 8.66 17.35
N ARG A 208 12.31 8.51 18.48
CA ARG A 208 12.46 7.32 19.35
C ARG A 208 12.12 5.99 18.68
N ASP A 209 11.42 6.02 17.55
CA ASP A 209 11.05 4.87 16.73
C ASP A 209 12.04 4.60 15.57
N GLY A 210 13.16 5.34 15.50
CA GLY A 210 14.30 5.08 14.64
C GLY A 210 14.39 5.93 13.38
N ALA A 211 13.41 6.79 13.10
CA ALA A 211 13.44 7.64 11.91
C ALA A 211 14.29 8.91 12.13
N PRO A 212 15.25 9.23 11.24
CA PRO A 212 15.88 10.54 11.22
C PRO A 212 14.94 11.70 10.85
N ASN A 213 15.35 12.92 11.17
CA ASN A 213 14.64 14.18 10.92
C ASN A 213 14.79 14.72 9.49
N GLU A 214 14.73 13.87 8.45
CA GLU A 214 14.62 14.37 7.08
C GLU A 214 13.17 14.31 6.57
N SER A 215 12.29 13.59 7.25
CA SER A 215 10.87 13.41 6.86
C SER A 215 10.74 12.89 5.43
N SER A 216 11.68 12.02 5.04
CA SER A 216 11.68 11.23 3.82
C SER A 216 12.39 9.91 4.08
N PRO A 217 11.77 8.74 3.80
CA PRO A 217 12.42 7.45 3.96
C PRO A 217 13.74 7.31 3.17
N GLU A 218 13.85 7.90 1.98
CA GLU A 218 15.08 7.84 1.17
C GLU A 218 16.22 8.67 1.78
N TYR A 219 15.92 9.87 2.27
CA TYR A 219 16.92 10.71 2.94
C TYR A 219 17.32 10.15 4.31
N ASN A 220 16.33 9.65 5.06
CA ASN A 220 16.53 8.94 6.32
C ASN A 220 17.46 7.72 6.13
N ALA A 221 17.26 6.95 5.06
CA ALA A 221 18.11 5.82 4.72
C ALA A 221 19.58 6.20 4.45
N GLY A 222 19.84 7.44 4.02
CA GLY A 222 21.20 7.94 3.78
C GLY A 222 22.08 7.99 5.04
N TRP A 223 21.47 8.02 6.23
CA TRP A 223 22.15 8.07 7.52
C TRP A 223 22.73 6.70 7.90
N ILE A 224 22.00 5.62 7.62
CA ILE A 224 22.34 4.24 8.00
C ILE A 224 23.81 3.89 7.67
N PRO A 225 24.30 4.02 6.41
CA PRO A 225 25.69 3.69 6.10
C PRO A 225 26.71 4.60 6.80
N GLN A 226 26.39 5.88 7.07
CA GLN A 226 27.34 6.78 7.73
C GLN A 226 27.54 6.39 9.19
N PHE A 227 26.44 6.11 9.90
CA PHE A 227 26.50 5.72 11.32
C PHE A 227 27.09 4.32 11.48
N GLN A 228 26.75 3.39 10.59
CA GLN A 228 27.36 2.06 10.61
C GLN A 228 28.87 2.13 10.38
N GLU A 229 29.34 2.93 9.41
CA GLU A 229 30.78 3.09 9.15
C GLU A 229 31.52 3.67 10.37
N ILE A 230 30.96 4.70 11.01
CA ILE A 230 31.53 5.29 12.24
C ILE A 230 31.56 4.26 13.37
N ALA A 231 30.46 3.50 13.57
CA ALA A 231 30.39 2.47 14.60
C ALA A 231 31.42 1.36 14.38
N GLU A 232 31.59 0.88 13.14
CA GLU A 232 32.61 -0.13 12.81
C GLU A 232 34.04 0.38 13.03
N LEU A 233 34.31 1.64 12.69
CA LEU A 233 35.61 2.29 12.90
C LEU A 233 35.94 2.45 14.39
N LEU A 234 34.98 2.90 15.18
CA LEU A 234 35.14 3.09 16.63
C LEU A 234 35.20 1.77 17.40
N LEU A 235 34.52 0.73 16.92
CA LEU A 235 34.60 -0.61 17.52
C LEU A 235 36.04 -1.15 17.49
N ARG A 236 36.81 -0.85 16.42
CA ARG A 236 38.24 -1.20 16.33
C ARG A 236 39.11 -0.47 17.37
N ARG A 237 38.61 0.63 17.94
CA ARG A 237 39.23 1.38 19.05
C ARG A 237 38.61 1.03 20.41
N GLY A 238 37.72 0.03 20.48
CA GLY A 238 37.11 -0.45 21.71
C GLY A 238 35.87 0.32 22.19
N ILE A 239 35.28 1.18 21.35
CA ILE A 239 34.05 1.92 21.65
C ILE A 239 32.89 1.23 20.91
N ASN A 240 31.90 0.68 21.64
CA ASN A 240 30.89 -0.18 21.05
C ASN A 240 29.52 0.52 20.95
N LEU A 241 29.34 1.32 19.89
CA LEU A 241 28.08 2.02 19.66
C LEU A 241 26.86 1.09 19.44
N TYR A 242 27.08 -0.16 19.02
CA TYR A 242 26.00 -1.13 18.80
C TYR A 242 25.32 -1.59 20.10
N GLU A 243 26.08 -1.66 21.20
CA GLU A 243 25.58 -2.05 22.51
C GLU A 243 25.16 -0.84 23.35
N GLU A 244 25.85 0.29 23.21
CA GLU A 244 25.63 1.48 24.01
C GLU A 244 24.43 2.32 23.57
N TYR A 245 24.04 2.26 22.28
CA TYR A 245 23.02 3.16 21.70
C TYR A 245 21.92 2.41 20.92
N PRO A 246 20.78 2.08 21.54
CA PRO A 246 19.69 1.31 20.93
C PRO A 246 19.11 1.92 19.65
N LYS A 247 19.08 3.26 19.52
CA LYS A 247 18.62 3.95 18.29
C LYS A 247 19.44 3.59 17.05
N LEU A 248 20.70 3.15 17.20
CA LEU A 248 21.48 2.66 16.07
C LEU A 248 20.84 1.41 15.47
N LYS A 249 20.28 0.50 16.29
CA LYS A 249 19.54 -0.66 15.77
C LYS A 249 18.25 -0.23 15.08
N LEU A 250 17.51 0.70 15.67
CA LEU A 250 16.24 1.19 15.11
C LEU A 250 16.42 1.86 13.74
N LEU A 251 17.57 2.52 13.50
CA LEU A 251 17.93 3.03 12.17
C LEU A 251 18.03 1.92 11.11
N HIS A 252 18.55 0.74 11.47
CA HIS A 252 18.61 -0.42 10.56
C HIS A 252 17.25 -1.12 10.43
N ASP A 253 16.42 -1.09 11.48
CA ASP A 253 15.07 -1.65 11.42
C ASP A 253 14.13 -0.83 10.53
N LEU A 254 14.28 0.50 10.50
CA LEU A 254 13.39 1.44 9.83
C LEU A 254 13.01 1.03 8.40
N PRO A 255 13.94 0.80 7.45
CA PRO A 255 13.59 0.41 6.08
C PRO A 255 12.68 -0.81 5.99
N LEU A 256 12.91 -1.81 6.85
CA LEU A 256 12.18 -3.07 6.85
C LEU A 256 10.88 -3.01 7.67
N ARG A 257 10.78 -2.05 8.60
CA ARG A 257 9.58 -1.82 9.41
C ARG A 257 8.44 -1.19 8.60
N ILE A 258 8.77 -0.26 7.71
CA ILE A 258 7.79 0.55 6.98
C ILE A 258 7.31 -0.05 5.65
N VAL A 259 7.75 -1.26 5.31
CA VAL A 259 7.41 -1.90 4.03
C VAL A 259 5.91 -2.19 3.92
N MET A 260 5.27 -1.68 2.88
CA MET A 260 3.86 -1.90 2.57
C MET A 260 3.65 -3.13 1.67
N PRO A 261 2.44 -3.73 1.67
CA PRO A 261 2.12 -4.87 0.82
C PRO A 261 2.55 -4.64 -0.64
N GLY A 262 3.29 -5.59 -1.18
CA GLY A 262 3.89 -5.53 -2.51
C GLY A 262 5.38 -5.18 -2.51
N GLY A 263 5.97 -4.90 -1.34
CA GLY A 263 7.38 -4.54 -1.20
C GLY A 263 7.64 -3.07 -1.53
N PHE A 264 6.78 -2.18 -1.03
CA PHE A 264 6.87 -0.74 -1.28
C PHE A 264 7.30 0.01 -0.02
N THR A 265 8.13 1.03 -0.20
CA THR A 265 8.33 2.06 0.83
C THR A 265 7.35 3.21 0.61
N PRO A 266 6.64 3.72 1.63
CA PRO A 266 5.81 4.91 1.47
C PRO A 266 6.59 6.10 0.89
N ASN A 267 5.96 6.85 -0.01
CA ASN A 267 6.53 8.04 -0.66
C ASN A 267 6.34 9.28 0.22
N VAL A 268 6.74 9.21 1.49
CA VAL A 268 6.65 10.35 2.41
C VAL A 268 7.72 11.38 2.05
N GLY A 269 7.32 12.63 1.84
CA GLY A 269 8.23 13.73 1.47
C GLY A 269 8.94 13.51 0.12
N ASP A 270 10.18 14.00 0.01
CA ASP A 270 11.03 13.80 -1.16
C ASP A 270 11.51 12.32 -1.22
N ALA A 271 10.61 11.37 -1.52
CA ALA A 271 10.91 9.94 -1.63
C ALA A 271 10.17 9.29 -2.80
N GLY A 272 10.85 8.40 -3.53
CA GLY A 272 10.25 7.54 -4.52
C GLY A 272 9.60 8.29 -5.70
N SER A 273 8.55 7.66 -6.24
CA SER A 273 7.74 8.15 -7.35
C SER A 273 6.42 7.37 -7.45
N VAL A 274 5.51 7.82 -8.30
CA VAL A 274 4.23 7.17 -8.61
C VAL A 274 4.35 5.67 -8.91
N LYS A 275 5.48 5.25 -9.50
CA LYS A 275 5.75 3.85 -9.88
C LYS A 275 6.86 3.18 -9.08
N SER A 276 7.51 3.89 -8.16
CA SER A 276 8.64 3.36 -7.40
C SER A 276 8.26 2.10 -6.61
N LYS A 277 9.17 1.12 -6.60
CA LYS A 277 9.04 -0.16 -5.90
C LYS A 277 10.37 -0.54 -5.26
N GLY A 278 10.32 -1.20 -4.11
CA GLY A 278 11.49 -1.62 -3.36
C GLY A 278 11.53 -1.03 -1.95
N VAL A 279 12.51 -1.50 -1.20
CA VAL A 279 12.77 -1.10 0.18
C VAL A 279 13.87 -0.05 0.19
N ALA A 280 13.50 1.22 0.38
CA ALA A 280 14.44 2.33 0.39
C ALA A 280 15.41 2.18 1.57
N GLY A 281 16.72 2.21 1.29
CA GLY A 281 17.77 2.05 2.29
C GLY A 281 18.22 0.63 2.56
N TRP A 282 17.56 -0.39 2.01
CA TRP A 282 18.06 -1.75 2.11
C TRP A 282 19.06 -2.07 0.99
N ASN A 283 20.21 -2.65 1.36
CA ASN A 283 21.21 -3.18 0.45
C ASN A 283 21.95 -4.34 1.13
N ALA A 284 22.12 -5.45 0.41
CA ALA A 284 22.67 -6.69 0.96
C ALA A 284 24.03 -6.53 1.64
N ALA A 285 24.95 -5.73 1.07
CA ALA A 285 26.27 -5.55 1.66
C ALA A 285 26.25 -4.76 2.98
N LEU A 286 25.40 -3.73 3.06
CA LEU A 286 25.22 -2.93 4.28
C LEU A 286 24.58 -3.79 5.38
N TYR A 287 23.51 -4.49 5.03
CA TYR A 287 22.72 -5.27 5.98
C TYR A 287 23.36 -6.61 6.38
N ALA A 288 24.39 -7.09 5.66
CA ALA A 288 25.22 -8.20 6.11
C ALA A 288 25.92 -7.85 7.44
N THR A 289 26.53 -6.66 7.54
CA THR A 289 27.14 -6.19 8.80
C THR A 289 26.07 -6.01 9.88
N ALA A 290 24.92 -5.40 9.55
CA ALA A 290 23.82 -5.28 10.52
C ALA A 290 23.36 -6.66 11.03
N PHE A 291 23.31 -7.68 10.18
CA PHE A 291 23.00 -9.06 10.57
C PHE A 291 24.07 -9.65 11.48
N GLU A 292 25.35 -9.44 11.19
CA GLU A 292 26.45 -9.89 12.04
C GLU A 292 26.41 -9.26 13.44
N ARG A 293 25.94 -8.00 13.54
CA ARG A 293 25.84 -7.27 14.81
C ARG A 293 24.59 -7.62 15.62
N TYR A 294 23.44 -7.78 14.95
CA TYR A 294 22.13 -7.88 15.63
C TYR A 294 21.43 -9.24 15.46
N GLY A 295 21.88 -10.11 14.56
CA GLY A 295 21.33 -11.46 14.36
C GLY A 295 19.95 -11.51 13.70
N ASN A 296 19.37 -10.39 13.25
CA ASN A 296 18.02 -10.35 12.67
C ASN A 296 18.01 -10.87 11.22
N ARG A 297 17.41 -12.04 11.01
CA ARG A 297 17.37 -12.72 9.70
C ARG A 297 16.69 -11.92 8.60
N ALA A 298 15.76 -11.01 8.93
CA ALA A 298 15.11 -10.15 7.94
C ALA A 298 16.12 -9.33 7.14
N TYR A 299 17.22 -8.91 7.79
CA TYR A 299 18.29 -8.11 7.19
C TYR A 299 18.95 -8.78 5.97
N LEU A 300 19.04 -10.12 5.95
CA LEU A 300 19.63 -10.86 4.83
C LEU A 300 18.74 -10.90 3.59
N SER A 301 17.43 -10.72 3.77
CA SER A 301 16.43 -10.93 2.70
C SER A 301 15.77 -9.64 2.21
N GLY A 302 15.86 -8.55 2.97
CA GLY A 302 15.13 -7.32 2.67
C GLY A 302 13.62 -7.43 2.88
N GLN A 303 13.18 -8.49 3.57
CA GLN A 303 11.78 -8.72 3.89
C GLN A 303 11.31 -7.86 5.07
N PRO A 304 10.00 -7.52 5.14
CA PRO A 304 9.48 -6.74 6.25
C PRO A 304 9.76 -7.40 7.60
N LEU A 305 9.99 -6.58 8.63
CA LEU A 305 10.12 -7.08 10.01
C LEU A 305 8.81 -7.70 10.50
N SER A 306 7.68 -7.15 10.07
CA SER A 306 6.35 -7.66 10.32
C SER A 306 5.41 -7.28 9.17
N THR A 307 4.45 -8.15 8.87
CA THR A 307 3.35 -7.87 7.94
C THR A 307 2.11 -7.31 8.64
N GLU A 308 2.12 -7.26 9.98
CA GLU A 308 1.04 -6.66 10.77
C GLU A 308 1.03 -5.14 10.61
N SER A 309 -0.11 -4.53 10.99
CA SER A 309 -0.21 -3.09 11.08
C SER A 309 0.70 -2.56 12.20
N ASP A 310 1.32 -1.43 11.94
CA ASP A 310 2.29 -0.82 12.84
C ASP A 310 2.12 0.70 12.87
N HIS A 311 2.62 1.32 13.92
CA HIS A 311 2.44 2.73 14.21
C HIS A 311 3.74 3.30 14.78
N MET A 312 4.37 4.15 13.98
CA MET A 312 5.55 4.92 14.35
C MET A 312 5.09 6.26 14.92
N SER A 313 4.63 6.23 16.18
CA SER A 313 3.92 7.38 16.77
C SER A 313 4.76 8.64 16.96
N ALA A 314 6.09 8.53 17.00
CA ALA A 314 6.98 9.68 17.10
C ALA A 314 7.33 10.25 15.72
N TYR A 315 7.63 9.39 14.74
CA TYR A 315 7.83 9.78 13.35
C TYR A 315 6.52 10.24 12.68
N GLY A 316 5.37 9.83 13.20
CA GLY A 316 4.05 10.17 12.69
C GLY A 316 3.66 9.39 11.44
N LEU A 317 3.85 8.07 11.44
CA LEU A 317 3.50 7.19 10.33
C LEU A 317 2.69 5.98 10.80
N ALA A 318 1.45 5.87 10.35
CA ALA A 318 0.57 4.72 10.59
C ALA A 318 0.51 3.82 9.36
N LEU A 319 0.61 2.51 9.57
CA LEU A 319 0.71 1.49 8.54
C LEU A 319 -0.40 0.46 8.79
N LEU A 320 -1.46 0.49 7.98
CA LEU A 320 -2.58 -0.45 8.05
C LEU A 320 -2.40 -1.52 6.99
N ARG A 321 -2.35 -2.81 7.36
CA ARG A 321 -1.98 -3.90 6.45
C ARG A 321 -2.88 -5.13 6.59
N TYR A 322 -3.14 -5.77 5.45
CA TYR A 322 -3.70 -7.11 5.32
C TYR A 322 -2.94 -7.93 4.28
N GLY A 323 -2.93 -9.25 4.50
CA GLY A 323 -2.45 -10.22 3.53
C GLY A 323 -0.93 -10.21 3.33
N SER A 324 -0.45 -11.16 2.53
CA SER A 324 0.98 -11.34 2.22
C SER A 324 1.41 -10.56 0.97
N GLU A 325 2.67 -10.10 0.95
CA GLU A 325 3.37 -9.40 -0.14
C GLU A 325 2.55 -9.11 -1.41
N ARG A 326 2.34 -10.09 -2.31
CA ARG A 326 1.78 -9.83 -3.66
C ARG A 326 0.27 -9.60 -3.71
N GLU A 327 -0.48 -10.18 -2.78
CA GLU A 327 -1.95 -10.09 -2.74
C GLU A 327 -2.43 -9.17 -1.61
N GLY A 328 -1.51 -8.68 -0.78
CA GLY A 328 -1.86 -7.84 0.35
C GLY A 328 -2.38 -6.46 -0.05
N ILE A 329 -3.13 -5.87 0.88
CA ILE A 329 -3.77 -4.57 0.77
C ILE A 329 -3.34 -3.74 1.98
N GLY A 330 -3.01 -2.47 1.78
CA GLY A 330 -2.65 -1.61 2.90
C GLY A 330 -2.78 -0.13 2.61
N LEU A 331 -2.76 0.64 3.70
CA LEU A 331 -2.76 2.10 3.70
C LEU A 331 -1.58 2.59 4.54
N SER A 332 -0.89 3.63 4.09
CA SER A 332 0.06 4.37 4.91
C SER A 332 -0.43 5.80 5.08
N MET A 333 -0.55 6.28 6.32
CA MET A 333 -0.93 7.66 6.61
C MET A 333 0.20 8.38 7.32
N TYR A 334 0.63 9.51 6.75
CA TYR A 334 1.66 10.36 7.34
C TYR A 334 1.04 11.59 8.03
N TYR A 335 1.50 11.85 9.24
CA TYR A 335 1.09 12.98 10.07
C TYR A 335 2.26 13.45 10.95
N GLY A 336 3.50 13.13 10.56
CA GLY A 336 4.69 13.48 11.31
C GLY A 336 5.17 14.91 11.10
N HIS A 337 6.07 15.35 11.98
CA HIS A 337 6.80 16.60 11.79
C HIS A 337 7.63 16.55 10.49
N GLY A 338 7.53 17.59 9.68
CA GLY A 338 8.22 17.68 8.38
C GLY A 338 9.51 18.50 8.43
N GLY A 339 10.65 17.87 8.17
CA GLY A 339 11.94 18.52 7.92
C GLY A 339 12.04 19.18 6.54
N GLY A 340 13.27 19.47 6.12
CA GLY A 340 13.56 20.15 4.85
C GLY A 340 13.05 19.42 3.60
N HIS A 341 12.96 18.09 3.68
CA HIS A 341 12.48 17.21 2.62
C HIS A 341 11.04 16.73 2.81
N GLY A 342 10.34 17.13 3.88
CA GLY A 342 8.91 16.84 4.03
C GLY A 342 8.03 17.63 3.05
N HIS A 343 6.82 17.16 2.82
CA HIS A 343 5.80 17.90 2.06
C HIS A 343 4.82 18.62 3.00
N TYR A 344 3.90 19.42 2.44
CA TYR A 344 2.83 20.09 3.20
C TYR A 344 1.55 19.26 3.12
N ASP A 345 1.64 18.05 3.63
CA ASP A 345 0.75 16.93 3.33
C ASP A 345 0.28 16.19 4.59
N SER A 346 0.16 16.90 5.73
CA SER A 346 -0.31 16.28 6.96
C SER A 346 -1.68 15.63 6.74
N LEU A 347 -1.83 14.40 7.25
CA LEU A 347 -2.98 13.51 7.05
C LEU A 347 -3.12 12.95 5.62
N ASN A 348 -2.13 13.11 4.74
CA ASN A 348 -2.07 12.40 3.46
C ASN A 348 -1.97 10.88 3.67
N PHE A 349 -2.47 10.12 2.71
CA PHE A 349 -2.36 8.67 2.71
C PHE A 349 -2.10 8.10 1.31
N GLU A 350 -1.45 6.95 1.29
CA GLU A 350 -1.30 6.10 0.11
C GLU A 350 -2.07 4.79 0.27
N MET A 351 -2.46 4.19 -0.85
CA MET A 351 -3.07 2.85 -0.89
C MET A 351 -2.26 1.89 -1.77
N PHE A 352 -2.08 0.67 -1.26
CA PHE A 352 -1.40 -0.43 -1.92
C PHE A 352 -2.36 -1.62 -2.01
N ALA A 353 -2.43 -2.28 -3.16
CA ALA A 353 -3.20 -3.51 -3.32
C ALA A 353 -2.64 -4.33 -4.47
N TYR A 354 -2.72 -5.66 -4.37
CA TYR A 354 -2.40 -6.58 -5.46
C TYR A 354 -0.99 -6.38 -6.05
N GLY A 355 -0.04 -5.94 -5.22
CA GLY A 355 1.34 -5.69 -5.65
C GLY A 355 1.56 -4.38 -6.43
N HIS A 356 0.60 -3.45 -6.38
CA HIS A 356 0.65 -2.13 -7.03
C HIS A 356 0.35 -1.00 -6.04
N ARG A 357 0.87 0.20 -6.35
CA ARG A 357 0.39 1.45 -5.76
C ARG A 357 -0.93 1.82 -6.43
N ILE A 358 -1.99 1.89 -5.64
CA ILE A 358 -3.34 2.17 -6.10
C ILE A 358 -3.67 3.66 -5.93
N MET A 359 -3.21 4.27 -4.84
CA MET A 359 -3.26 5.72 -4.65
C MET A 359 -1.85 6.19 -4.28
N PRO A 360 -0.96 6.35 -5.27
CA PRO A 360 0.43 6.71 -5.01
C PRO A 360 0.56 8.18 -4.63
N ASP A 361 1.50 8.52 -3.74
CA ASP A 361 1.99 9.90 -3.67
C ASP A 361 2.84 10.24 -4.90
N LEU A 362 2.94 11.54 -5.23
CA LEU A 362 3.80 12.04 -6.30
C LEU A 362 5.28 11.72 -6.01
N GLY A 363 5.67 11.77 -4.74
CA GLY A 363 7.02 11.52 -4.28
C GLY A 363 8.03 12.60 -4.67
N TYR A 364 9.26 12.19 -4.93
CA TYR A 364 10.40 13.10 -5.07
C TYR A 364 10.22 14.15 -6.21
N PRO A 365 10.45 15.46 -5.95
CA PRO A 365 10.17 16.55 -6.89
C PRO A 365 10.98 16.48 -8.20
N GLU A 366 10.37 17.02 -9.26
CA GLU A 366 11.03 17.14 -10.56
C GLU A 366 12.28 18.03 -10.50
N TYR A 367 12.22 19.07 -9.66
CA TYR A 367 13.31 20.00 -9.43
C TYR A 367 13.53 20.18 -7.93
N ALA A 368 14.74 19.91 -7.45
CA ALA A 368 15.11 20.07 -6.04
C ALA A 368 15.48 21.52 -5.66
N SER A 369 15.35 22.49 -6.56
CA SER A 369 15.75 23.88 -6.31
C SER A 369 14.67 24.67 -5.56
N ALA A 370 15.09 25.47 -4.57
CA ALA A 370 14.24 26.45 -3.90
C ALA A 370 13.64 27.50 -4.87
N HIS A 371 14.25 27.67 -6.04
CA HIS A 371 13.89 28.66 -7.07
C HIS A 371 12.99 28.10 -8.17
N HIS A 372 12.53 26.84 -8.06
CA HIS A 372 11.62 26.27 -9.05
C HIS A 372 10.18 26.24 -8.53
N LYS A 373 9.29 27.00 -9.18
CA LYS A 373 7.90 27.16 -8.74
C LYS A 373 7.13 25.86 -8.58
N LYS A 374 7.27 24.90 -9.52
CA LYS A 374 6.57 23.60 -9.50
C LYS A 374 6.89 22.75 -8.26
N ARG A 375 8.03 22.98 -7.59
CA ARG A 375 8.36 22.30 -6.32
C ARG A 375 7.36 22.68 -5.23
N PHE A 376 7.19 23.97 -4.98
CA PHE A 376 6.41 24.47 -3.83
C PHE A 376 4.96 24.79 -4.15
N ALA A 377 4.64 25.11 -5.40
CA ALA A 377 3.27 25.40 -5.82
C ALA A 377 2.50 24.16 -6.28
N TRP A 378 3.16 23.00 -6.37
CA TRP A 378 2.54 21.75 -6.80
C TRP A 378 3.09 20.51 -6.09
N THR A 379 4.34 20.12 -6.35
CA THR A 379 4.85 18.80 -5.92
C THR A 379 4.76 18.59 -4.41
N SER A 380 5.25 19.54 -3.62
CA SER A 380 5.23 19.48 -2.16
C SER A 380 4.04 20.23 -1.55
N HIS A 381 3.03 20.60 -2.35
CA HIS A 381 1.89 21.44 -1.97
C HIS A 381 0.69 20.60 -1.54
N THR A 382 -0.10 21.05 -0.57
CA THR A 382 -1.25 20.29 -0.01
C THR A 382 -2.24 19.76 -1.05
N ILE A 383 -2.62 20.56 -2.05
CA ILE A 383 -3.61 20.19 -3.09
C ILE A 383 -3.24 18.97 -3.96
N SER A 384 -1.96 18.66 -4.10
CA SER A 384 -1.49 17.53 -4.92
C SER A 384 -1.48 16.20 -4.16
N HIS A 385 -1.81 16.22 -2.86
CA HIS A 385 -1.83 15.06 -1.98
C HIS A 385 -3.27 14.67 -1.66
N ASN A 386 -3.46 13.43 -1.19
CA ASN A 386 -4.78 12.90 -0.83
C ASN A 386 -5.24 13.46 0.53
N THR A 387 -5.54 14.75 0.63
CA THR A 387 -5.94 15.44 1.88
C THR A 387 -6.86 16.64 1.60
N VAL A 388 -7.22 17.43 2.63
CA VAL A 388 -8.10 18.60 2.50
C VAL A 388 -7.30 19.91 2.48
N LEU A 389 -7.52 20.74 1.46
CA LEU A 389 -7.08 22.13 1.44
C LEU A 389 -8.14 23.03 2.08
N VAL A 390 -7.72 24.00 2.92
CA VAL A 390 -8.63 24.97 3.56
C VAL A 390 -8.35 26.37 3.01
N ASP A 391 -9.41 27.11 2.68
CA ASP A 391 -9.37 28.50 2.19
C ASP A 391 -8.44 28.71 0.99
N ALA A 392 -8.45 27.74 0.08
CA ALA A 392 -7.59 27.73 -1.11
C ALA A 392 -6.12 28.03 -0.78
N SER A 393 -5.66 27.59 0.39
CA SER A 393 -4.34 27.90 0.95
C SER A 393 -3.64 26.62 1.39
N ARG A 394 -2.34 26.52 1.07
CA ARG A 394 -1.48 25.44 1.55
C ARG A 394 -1.50 25.36 3.09
N GLN A 395 -1.29 24.17 3.65
CA GLN A 395 -0.95 24.02 5.07
C GLN A 395 0.21 24.97 5.43
N ALA A 396 0.10 25.73 6.51
CA ALA A 396 1.02 26.82 6.84
C ALA A 396 2.42 26.33 7.23
N ASN A 397 2.50 25.14 7.81
CA ASN A 397 3.69 24.51 8.38
C ASN A 397 3.60 22.97 8.19
N LYS A 398 4.55 22.23 8.77
CA LYS A 398 4.60 20.76 8.73
C LYS A 398 4.64 20.20 10.16
N GLU A 399 3.75 20.74 10.99
CA GLU A 399 3.62 20.33 12.39
C GLU A 399 3.07 18.90 12.49
N ALA A 400 3.49 18.16 13.52
CA ALA A 400 3.00 16.80 13.72
C ALA A 400 1.53 16.79 14.16
N GLY A 401 0.77 15.80 13.70
CA GLY A 401 -0.57 15.52 14.18
C GLY A 401 -0.57 14.77 15.52
N ARG A 402 -1.72 14.83 16.21
CA ARG A 402 -2.01 14.16 17.47
C ARG A 402 -2.88 12.93 17.27
N LEU A 403 -2.33 11.77 17.61
CA LEU A 403 -3.07 10.51 17.62
C LEU A 403 -4.29 10.58 18.55
N GLN A 404 -5.44 10.14 18.05
CA GLN A 404 -6.65 9.91 18.85
C GLN A 404 -6.85 8.43 19.17
N ALA A 405 -6.60 7.56 18.18
CA ALA A 405 -6.60 6.12 18.34
C ALA A 405 -5.83 5.43 17.21
N PHE A 406 -5.13 4.33 17.56
CA PHE A 406 -4.64 3.34 16.61
C PHE A 406 -5.08 1.96 17.12
N ALA A 407 -5.64 1.13 16.24
CA ALA A 407 -6.07 -0.21 16.64
C ALA A 407 -5.93 -1.21 15.49
N SER A 408 -5.62 -2.46 15.85
CA SER A 408 -5.43 -3.56 14.91
C SER A 408 -6.06 -4.84 15.47
N VAL A 409 -7.11 -5.31 14.81
CA VAL A 409 -7.73 -6.61 15.05
C VAL A 409 -7.79 -7.39 13.73
N PRO A 410 -7.90 -8.73 13.72
CA PRO A 410 -7.79 -9.53 12.50
C PRO A 410 -8.69 -9.12 11.31
N ALA A 411 -9.85 -8.49 11.55
CA ALA A 411 -10.74 -8.01 10.48
C ALA A 411 -10.84 -6.48 10.32
N VAL A 412 -10.29 -5.69 11.25
CA VAL A 412 -10.30 -4.21 11.15
C VAL A 412 -8.95 -3.60 11.57
N GLN A 413 -8.37 -2.77 10.70
CA GLN A 413 -7.23 -1.90 11.03
C GLN A 413 -7.73 -0.45 11.08
N TYR A 414 -7.30 0.34 12.06
CA TYR A 414 -7.86 1.67 12.28
C TYR A 414 -6.81 2.69 12.75
N VAL A 415 -6.93 3.92 12.25
CA VAL A 415 -6.19 5.08 12.74
C VAL A 415 -7.08 6.32 12.72
N ASP A 416 -6.95 7.19 13.74
CA ASP A 416 -7.65 8.46 13.88
C ASP A 416 -6.67 9.52 14.40
N VAL A 417 -6.48 10.61 13.65
CA VAL A 417 -5.48 11.66 13.94
C VAL A 417 -6.06 13.06 13.72
N ARG A 418 -5.73 13.98 14.63
CA ARG A 418 -6.01 15.42 14.55
C ARG A 418 -4.75 16.20 14.16
N SER A 419 -4.87 17.28 13.39
CA SER A 419 -3.71 18.06 12.94
C SER A 419 -4.05 19.53 12.72
N GLU A 420 -4.78 20.17 13.64
CA GLU A 420 -5.24 21.56 13.50
C GLU A 420 -4.10 22.58 13.32
N ASP A 421 -2.93 22.31 13.88
CA ASP A 421 -1.80 23.26 13.92
C ASP A 421 -1.22 23.56 12.54
N VAL A 422 -1.58 22.78 11.52
CA VAL A 422 -1.21 23.04 10.11
C VAL A 422 -2.01 24.18 9.49
N TYR A 423 -3.11 24.59 10.12
CA TYR A 423 -3.96 25.73 9.76
C TYR A 423 -4.22 26.62 10.99
N PRO A 424 -3.16 27.19 11.59
CA PRO A 424 -3.25 27.85 12.89
C PRO A 424 -4.20 29.05 12.85
N GLY A 425 -5.20 29.03 13.74
CA GLY A 425 -6.20 30.10 13.86
C GLY A 425 -7.27 30.12 12.76
N ILE A 426 -7.27 29.14 11.85
CA ILE A 426 -8.28 29.00 10.78
C ILE A 426 -9.26 27.88 11.11
N VAL A 427 -8.74 26.74 11.62
CA VAL A 427 -9.53 25.55 11.93
C VAL A 427 -9.49 25.21 13.42
N ASP A 428 -10.64 24.80 13.96
CA ASP A 428 -10.76 24.22 15.30
C ASP A 428 -10.72 22.68 15.26
N ARG A 429 -10.95 22.10 14.07
CA ARG A 429 -10.83 20.67 13.80
C ARG A 429 -10.26 20.44 12.40
N TYR A 430 -9.25 19.58 12.32
CA TYR A 430 -8.72 19.01 11.08
C TYR A 430 -8.33 17.58 11.39
N GLN A 431 -9.25 16.65 11.18
CA GLN A 431 -9.17 15.28 11.70
C GLN A 431 -9.52 14.26 10.63
N ARG A 432 -8.74 13.19 10.55
CA ARG A 432 -8.98 12.09 9.62
C ARG A 432 -8.97 10.76 10.36
N ALA A 433 -9.99 9.95 10.07
CA ALA A 433 -10.06 8.56 10.48
C ALA A 433 -10.08 7.63 9.25
N LEU A 434 -9.22 6.62 9.26
CA LEU A 434 -9.16 5.57 8.24
C LEU A 434 -9.40 4.21 8.89
N ALA A 435 -10.35 3.44 8.34
CA ALA A 435 -10.58 2.05 8.72
C ALA A 435 -10.40 1.13 7.50
N LEU A 436 -9.49 0.15 7.59
CA LEU A 436 -9.32 -0.90 6.58
C LEU A 436 -10.08 -2.16 7.05
N VAL A 437 -11.12 -2.53 6.31
CA VAL A 437 -12.08 -3.58 6.69
C VAL A 437 -11.91 -4.80 5.78
N ARG A 438 -11.67 -5.97 6.38
CA ARG A 438 -11.43 -7.23 5.65
C ARG A 438 -12.73 -7.81 5.11
N VAL A 439 -12.78 -8.09 3.81
CA VAL A 439 -13.89 -8.83 3.18
C VAL A 439 -13.57 -10.31 3.10
N SER A 440 -12.37 -10.63 2.62
CA SER A 440 -11.78 -11.98 2.49
C SER A 440 -10.26 -11.90 2.69
N ASP A 441 -9.54 -13.01 2.54
CA ASP A 441 -8.07 -13.02 2.71
C ASP A 441 -7.31 -12.19 1.65
N SER A 442 -7.97 -11.88 0.54
CA SER A 442 -7.40 -11.09 -0.58
C SER A 442 -8.18 -9.81 -0.89
N GLU A 443 -9.23 -9.50 -0.14
CA GLU A 443 -10.09 -8.34 -0.41
C GLU A 443 -10.34 -7.55 0.87
N ALA A 444 -10.14 -6.24 0.79
CA ALA A 444 -10.42 -5.28 1.84
C ALA A 444 -10.72 -3.93 1.21
N TYR A 445 -11.61 -3.18 1.84
CA TYR A 445 -11.92 -1.80 1.47
C TYR A 445 -11.58 -0.86 2.62
N ALA A 446 -11.36 0.41 2.29
CA ALA A 446 -11.13 1.45 3.28
C ALA A 446 -12.37 2.34 3.44
N VAL A 447 -12.63 2.76 4.67
CA VAL A 447 -13.55 3.86 5.00
C VAL A 447 -12.71 5.06 5.41
N ASP A 448 -12.90 6.18 4.74
CA ASP A 448 -12.25 7.45 5.01
C ASP A 448 -13.28 8.47 5.50
N VAL A 449 -13.04 9.01 6.71
CA VAL A 449 -13.85 10.06 7.30
C VAL A 449 -12.95 11.24 7.66
N PHE A 450 -13.11 12.36 6.95
CA PHE A 450 -12.35 13.58 7.16
C PHE A 450 -13.27 14.69 7.68
N ARG A 451 -13.00 15.19 8.89
CA ARG A 451 -13.74 16.30 9.52
C ARG A 451 -12.91 17.56 9.54
N VAL A 452 -13.50 18.65 9.04
CA VAL A 452 -12.91 20.00 9.09
C VAL A 452 -13.92 20.98 9.65
N GLN A 453 -13.52 21.79 10.62
CA GLN A 453 -14.32 22.87 11.21
C GLN A 453 -13.51 24.16 11.26
N GLY A 454 -14.09 25.24 10.76
CA GLY A 454 -13.38 26.51 10.54
C GLY A 454 -13.19 26.75 9.05
N GLY A 455 -12.52 27.84 8.68
CA GLY A 455 -12.39 28.26 7.29
C GLY A 455 -13.75 28.47 6.57
N ARG A 456 -13.68 28.84 5.30
CA ARG A 456 -14.82 29.17 4.43
C ARG A 456 -14.90 28.28 3.19
N GLN A 457 -13.80 27.64 2.81
CA GLN A 457 -13.71 26.73 1.68
C GLN A 457 -12.92 25.48 2.08
N HIS A 458 -13.45 24.31 1.76
CA HIS A 458 -12.79 23.01 1.95
C HIS A 458 -12.74 22.26 0.63
N ASP A 459 -11.53 21.94 0.16
CA ASP A 459 -11.30 21.10 -1.03
C ASP A 459 -10.72 19.75 -0.61
N TYR A 460 -11.57 18.72 -0.61
CA TYR A 460 -11.14 17.35 -0.41
C TYR A 460 -10.60 16.78 -1.73
N SER A 461 -9.28 16.63 -1.80
CA SER A 461 -8.56 16.19 -3.00
C SER A 461 -8.18 14.72 -2.87
N LEU A 462 -8.53 13.91 -3.88
CA LEU A 462 -8.06 12.53 -4.02
C LEU A 462 -7.60 12.29 -5.46
N HIS A 463 -6.57 11.47 -5.63
CA HIS A 463 -6.19 10.92 -6.93
C HIS A 463 -5.95 9.43 -6.85
N GLY A 464 -6.37 8.74 -7.91
CA GLY A 464 -6.14 7.31 -8.09
C GLY A 464 -4.83 7.02 -8.82
N PRO A 465 -4.69 5.80 -9.35
CA PRO A 465 -3.52 5.44 -10.12
C PRO A 465 -3.58 6.02 -11.53
N ASP A 466 -2.54 5.77 -12.32
CA ASP A 466 -2.53 6.05 -13.74
C ASP A 466 -3.43 5.09 -14.53
N GLY A 467 -3.90 5.54 -15.70
CA GLY A 467 -4.76 4.78 -16.59
C GLY A 467 -6.07 5.49 -16.89
N SER A 468 -7.11 4.72 -17.18
CA SER A 468 -8.41 5.29 -17.56
C SER A 468 -9.23 5.66 -16.31
N PHE A 469 -10.04 6.71 -16.45
CA PHE A 469 -10.90 7.21 -15.39
C PHE A 469 -12.34 7.40 -15.91
N GLN A 470 -13.31 7.08 -15.07
CA GLN A 470 -14.71 7.43 -15.30
C GLN A 470 -15.38 7.89 -14.01
N ALA A 471 -16.34 8.81 -14.13
CA ALA A 471 -17.22 9.21 -13.05
C ALA A 471 -18.57 8.51 -13.20
N LEU A 472 -19.13 8.02 -12.09
CA LEU A 472 -20.39 7.28 -12.02
C LEU A 472 -21.35 7.99 -11.08
N GLY A 473 -22.63 8.09 -11.44
CA GLY A 473 -23.66 8.69 -10.58
C GLY A 473 -23.59 10.23 -10.49
N ILE A 474 -22.84 10.88 -11.37
CA ILE A 474 -22.75 12.34 -11.48
C ILE A 474 -22.66 12.76 -12.95
N GLU A 475 -23.34 13.86 -13.30
CA GLU A 475 -23.18 14.52 -14.59
C GLU A 475 -22.05 15.55 -14.50
N LEU A 476 -21.12 15.49 -15.46
CA LEU A 476 -19.98 16.38 -15.54
C LEU A 476 -20.03 17.18 -16.84
N SER A 477 -19.54 18.42 -16.80
CA SER A 477 -19.27 19.19 -18.00
C SER A 477 -18.22 18.49 -18.88
N PRO A 478 -18.22 18.74 -20.20
CA PRO A 478 -17.12 18.32 -21.06
C PRO A 478 -15.77 18.88 -20.55
N PRO A 479 -14.65 18.16 -20.74
CA PRO A 479 -13.34 18.64 -20.30
C PRO A 479 -13.00 20.01 -20.88
N ARG A 480 -12.83 21.00 -20.01
CA ARG A 480 -12.32 22.32 -20.37
C ARG A 480 -10.80 22.27 -20.48
N VAL A 481 -10.31 22.37 -21.71
CA VAL A 481 -8.86 22.36 -22.04
C VAL A 481 -8.20 23.74 -21.92
N GLU A 482 -8.99 24.81 -21.92
CA GLU A 482 -8.50 26.19 -21.74
C GLU A 482 -8.32 26.50 -20.25
N GLY A 483 -7.19 27.08 -19.88
CA GLY A 483 -6.88 27.45 -18.51
C GLY A 483 -6.75 26.25 -17.56
N THR A 484 -7.12 26.46 -16.31
CA THR A 484 -6.89 25.53 -15.19
C THR A 484 -8.07 25.54 -14.20
N LEU A 485 -7.98 24.80 -13.10
CA LEU A 485 -8.97 24.88 -12.01
C LEU A 485 -9.05 26.28 -11.38
N ALA A 486 -7.96 27.05 -11.46
CA ALA A 486 -7.94 28.44 -11.01
C ALA A 486 -8.82 29.39 -11.86
N GLY A 487 -9.14 29.01 -13.09
CA GLY A 487 -9.94 29.81 -14.02
C GLY A 487 -9.67 29.46 -15.48
N ALA A 488 -10.60 29.83 -16.37
CA ALA A 488 -10.49 29.61 -17.82
C ALA A 488 -9.36 30.42 -18.48
N ASP A 489 -9.01 31.54 -17.88
CA ASP A 489 -7.97 32.48 -18.32
C ASP A 489 -6.64 32.32 -17.59
N VAL A 490 -6.55 31.43 -16.59
CA VAL A 490 -5.33 31.20 -15.80
C VAL A 490 -4.46 30.13 -16.45
N PRO A 491 -3.25 30.47 -16.97
CA PRO A 491 -2.37 29.49 -17.60
C PRO A 491 -1.81 28.46 -16.61
N PHE A 492 -1.46 27.28 -17.14
CA PHE A 492 -0.83 26.23 -16.35
C PHE A 492 0.44 26.71 -15.65
N GLY A 493 0.50 26.50 -14.33
CA GLY A 493 1.60 26.87 -13.45
C GLY A 493 1.77 28.37 -13.20
N TYR A 494 0.84 29.23 -13.64
CA TYR A 494 0.84 30.67 -13.32
C TYR A 494 0.30 30.89 -11.90
N LEU A 495 1.07 31.55 -11.03
CA LEU A 495 0.69 31.82 -9.64
C LEU A 495 -0.25 33.02 -9.53
N TYR A 496 -1.49 32.86 -9.99
CA TYR A 496 -2.52 33.90 -10.08
C TYR A 496 -2.88 34.56 -8.73
N ASP A 497 -2.72 33.81 -7.65
CA ASP A 497 -2.98 34.20 -6.25
C ASP A 497 -1.71 34.68 -5.52
N ALA A 498 -0.58 34.80 -6.23
CA ALA A 498 0.67 35.36 -5.71
C ALA A 498 1.40 36.20 -6.78
N PRO A 499 0.80 37.32 -7.25
CA PRO A 499 1.33 38.12 -8.36
C PRO A 499 2.75 38.67 -8.11
N ASP A 500 3.15 38.85 -6.85
CA ASP A 500 4.52 39.27 -6.49
C ASP A 500 5.60 38.25 -6.90
N LEU A 501 5.25 36.97 -6.98
CA LEU A 501 6.15 35.87 -7.39
C LEU A 501 6.19 35.67 -8.91
N GLU A 502 5.28 36.32 -9.66
CA GLU A 502 5.19 36.29 -11.12
C GLU A 502 5.62 37.62 -11.77
N ARG A 503 6.05 38.61 -10.96
CA ARG A 503 6.49 39.91 -11.48
C ARG A 503 7.72 39.75 -12.41
N PRO A 504 7.83 40.55 -13.49
CA PRO A 504 8.98 40.51 -14.38
C PRO A 504 10.32 40.66 -13.63
N GLY A 505 11.25 39.74 -13.88
CA GLY A 505 12.58 39.75 -13.28
C GLY A 505 12.67 39.18 -11.85
N TYR A 506 11.60 38.54 -11.33
CA TYR A 506 11.67 37.81 -10.07
C TYR A 506 12.73 36.68 -10.13
N SER A 507 13.63 36.65 -9.14
CA SER A 507 14.70 35.66 -9.00
C SER A 507 14.79 35.05 -7.60
N GLY A 508 13.82 35.35 -6.73
CA GLY A 508 13.74 34.85 -5.37
C GLY A 508 13.32 33.37 -5.29
N PRO A 509 13.28 32.81 -4.07
CA PRO A 509 12.82 31.44 -3.86
C PRO A 509 11.29 31.34 -3.73
N TYR A 510 10.72 30.22 -4.16
CA TYR A 510 9.26 29.99 -4.16
C TYR A 510 8.74 29.28 -2.90
N HIS A 511 9.59 28.91 -1.93
CA HIS A 511 9.16 28.20 -0.72
C HIS A 511 8.16 28.97 0.16
N GLY A 512 8.06 30.30 -0.03
CA GLY A 512 7.10 31.16 0.66
C GLY A 512 5.71 31.19 0.03
N TYR A 513 5.47 30.50 -1.09
CA TYR A 513 4.15 30.44 -1.71
C TYR A 513 3.15 29.72 -0.79
N GLN A 514 1.97 30.33 -0.59
CA GLN A 514 0.89 29.87 0.29
C GLN A 514 -0.47 29.82 -0.41
N GLY A 515 -0.52 30.08 -1.72
CA GLY A 515 -1.76 30.06 -2.48
C GLY A 515 -2.35 28.65 -2.65
N SER A 516 -3.17 28.49 -3.66
CA SER A 516 -4.00 27.30 -3.87
C SER A 516 -3.29 26.15 -4.58
N GLY A 517 -2.34 26.48 -5.48
CA GLY A 517 -1.79 25.52 -6.44
C GLY A 517 -2.78 25.08 -7.54
N PHE A 518 -4.00 25.64 -7.60
CA PHE A 518 -5.03 25.24 -8.58
C PHE A 518 -4.62 25.44 -10.04
N SER A 519 -3.62 26.28 -10.32
CA SER A 519 -3.08 26.47 -11.67
C SER A 519 -2.29 25.27 -12.20
N TYR A 520 -2.07 24.22 -11.39
CA TYR A 520 -1.44 22.97 -11.84
C TYR A 520 -2.44 21.85 -12.13
N LEU A 521 -3.74 22.16 -12.12
CA LEU A 521 -4.82 21.24 -12.47
C LEU A 521 -5.48 21.70 -13.77
N ARG A 522 -5.41 20.88 -14.82
CA ARG A 522 -5.94 21.19 -16.17
C ARG A 522 -7.00 20.18 -16.61
N ASN A 523 -7.56 20.37 -17.80
CA ASN A 523 -8.59 19.48 -18.37
C ASN A 523 -9.79 19.31 -17.42
N VAL A 524 -10.27 20.45 -16.89
CA VAL A 524 -11.21 20.51 -15.79
C VAL A 524 -12.61 20.14 -16.27
N GLN A 525 -13.23 19.20 -15.58
CA GLN A 525 -14.66 18.92 -15.68
C GLN A 525 -15.31 19.31 -14.36
N GLU A 526 -16.53 19.82 -14.43
CA GLU A 526 -17.24 20.41 -13.30
C GLU A 526 -18.61 19.74 -13.16
N GLY A 527 -19.03 19.46 -11.94
CA GLY A 527 -20.35 18.91 -11.63
C GLY A 527 -20.79 19.33 -10.24
N THR A 528 -22.02 18.96 -9.88
CA THR A 528 -22.59 19.18 -8.55
C THR A 528 -23.08 17.85 -8.00
N ALA A 529 -22.63 17.47 -6.81
CA ALA A 529 -23.03 16.25 -6.13
C ALA A 529 -23.98 16.58 -4.97
N ALA A 530 -25.23 16.16 -5.08
CA ALA A 530 -26.20 16.14 -3.98
C ALA A 530 -26.45 14.70 -3.46
N HIS A 531 -25.99 13.70 -4.20
CA HIS A 531 -26.16 12.28 -3.92
C HIS A 531 -24.83 11.55 -4.09
N THR A 532 -24.79 10.30 -3.65
CA THR A 532 -23.62 9.42 -3.78
C THR A 532 -23.19 9.29 -5.23
N PHE A 533 -21.89 9.47 -5.47
CA PHE A 533 -21.25 9.29 -6.77
C PHE A 533 -19.93 8.53 -6.59
N SER A 534 -19.31 8.08 -7.68
CA SER A 534 -18.02 7.40 -7.61
C SER A 534 -17.06 7.86 -8.69
N GLY A 535 -15.78 7.95 -8.35
CA GLY A 535 -14.68 7.92 -9.31
C GLY A 535 -14.18 6.49 -9.46
N GLU A 536 -13.97 6.03 -10.68
CA GLU A 536 -13.40 4.72 -10.95
C GLU A 536 -12.18 4.83 -11.86
N TRP A 537 -11.07 4.26 -11.42
CA TRP A 537 -9.82 4.16 -12.15
C TRP A 537 -9.55 2.72 -12.56
N GLN A 538 -9.05 2.52 -13.77
CA GLN A 538 -8.49 1.25 -14.24
C GLN A 538 -6.99 1.44 -14.45
N LEU A 539 -6.18 0.60 -13.80
CA LEU A 539 -4.73 0.73 -13.82
C LEU A 539 -4.17 0.48 -15.22
N GLN A 540 -3.30 1.37 -15.71
CA GLN A 540 -2.75 1.32 -17.08
C GLN A 540 -2.00 0.00 -17.37
N ASP A 541 -1.13 -0.41 -16.46
CA ASP A 541 -0.24 -1.57 -16.64
C ASP A 541 -0.82 -2.89 -16.09
N ALA A 542 -2.04 -2.85 -15.55
CA ALA A 542 -2.75 -4.03 -15.08
C ALA A 542 -4.25 -3.87 -15.28
N ALA A 543 -4.71 -4.12 -16.50
CA ALA A 543 -6.09 -3.85 -16.91
C ALA A 543 -7.19 -4.54 -16.07
N ARG A 544 -6.85 -5.59 -15.32
CA ARG A 544 -7.76 -6.29 -14.41
C ARG A 544 -7.93 -5.59 -13.06
N ILE A 545 -7.00 -4.70 -12.69
CA ILE A 545 -6.98 -4.01 -11.39
C ILE A 545 -7.66 -2.65 -11.53
N ARG A 546 -8.59 -2.39 -10.62
CA ARG A 546 -9.37 -1.15 -10.58
C ARG A 546 -9.44 -0.62 -9.15
N LEU A 547 -9.64 0.69 -9.03
CA LEU A 547 -10.01 1.38 -7.81
C LEU A 547 -11.34 2.06 -8.04
N ARG A 548 -12.32 1.79 -7.17
CA ARG A 548 -13.53 2.61 -7.06
C ARG A 548 -13.51 3.37 -5.75
N VAL A 549 -13.66 4.69 -5.82
CA VAL A 549 -13.88 5.56 -4.66
C VAL A 549 -15.31 6.06 -4.72
N THR A 550 -16.13 5.63 -3.76
CA THR A 550 -17.53 6.06 -3.62
C THR A 550 -17.62 7.14 -2.56
N HIS A 551 -17.98 8.35 -2.96
CA HIS A 551 -18.13 9.50 -2.06
C HIS A 551 -19.58 9.66 -1.61
N LEU A 552 -19.78 9.89 -0.31
CA LEU A 552 -21.08 10.05 0.34
C LEU A 552 -21.23 11.49 0.85
N PRO A 553 -21.76 12.42 0.04
CA PRO A 553 -21.78 13.84 0.37
C PRO A 553 -22.64 14.15 1.60
N ASP A 554 -22.15 15.07 2.44
CA ASP A 554 -22.87 15.65 3.58
C ASP A 554 -23.55 16.97 3.18
N GLY A 555 -24.42 16.87 2.17
CA GLY A 555 -25.04 18.01 1.48
C GLY A 555 -24.38 18.34 0.14
N GLU A 556 -24.97 19.30 -0.57
CA GLU A 556 -24.53 19.70 -1.91
C GLU A 556 -23.07 20.19 -1.90
N ALA A 557 -22.28 19.68 -2.85
CA ALA A 557 -20.88 20.05 -3.07
C ALA A 557 -20.57 20.18 -4.56
N GLN A 558 -19.62 21.05 -4.90
CA GLN A 558 -19.05 21.09 -6.24
C GLN A 558 -18.04 19.96 -6.40
N VAL A 559 -18.00 19.35 -7.58
CA VAL A 559 -17.06 18.29 -7.92
C VAL A 559 -16.26 18.71 -9.12
N PHE A 560 -14.93 18.56 -9.02
CA PHE A 560 -14.00 18.80 -10.11
C PHE A 560 -13.25 17.51 -10.43
N ILE A 561 -13.19 17.17 -11.72
CA ILE A 561 -12.26 16.17 -12.24
C ILE A 561 -11.20 16.89 -13.06
N ALA A 562 -9.93 16.69 -12.74
CA ALA A 562 -8.83 17.38 -13.41
C ALA A 562 -7.59 16.50 -13.55
N ASP A 563 -6.67 16.92 -14.40
CA ASP A 563 -5.37 16.28 -14.59
C ASP A 563 -4.29 17.07 -13.86
N GLY A 564 -3.53 16.38 -13.01
CA GLY A 564 -2.34 16.90 -12.35
C GLY A 564 -1.09 16.16 -12.82
N GLU A 565 0.04 16.87 -12.96
CA GLU A 565 1.28 16.27 -13.46
C GLU A 565 2.18 15.76 -12.31
N PRO A 566 2.49 14.46 -12.21
CA PRO A 566 3.56 14.03 -11.31
C PRO A 566 4.92 14.55 -11.81
N PRO A 567 6.00 14.39 -11.03
CA PRO A 567 7.37 14.63 -11.49
C PRO A 567 7.69 13.86 -12.79
N LEU A 568 7.98 14.58 -13.88
CA LEU A 568 8.16 13.98 -15.20
C LEU A 568 9.60 13.48 -15.47
N ASN A 569 10.54 13.80 -14.59
CA ASN A 569 11.93 13.33 -14.67
C ASN A 569 12.15 11.96 -14.02
N LYS A 570 11.10 11.31 -13.51
CA LYS A 570 11.18 10.00 -12.85
C LYS A 570 10.81 8.88 -13.82
N PRO A 571 11.67 7.86 -14.00
CA PRO A 571 11.37 6.74 -14.87
C PRO A 571 10.02 6.10 -14.55
N GLY A 572 9.20 5.90 -15.58
CA GLY A 572 7.89 5.25 -15.47
C GLY A 572 6.74 6.13 -15.01
N ASN A 573 6.97 7.34 -14.49
CA ASN A 573 5.87 8.22 -14.10
C ASN A 573 4.96 8.55 -15.31
N PRO A 574 3.64 8.59 -15.11
CA PRO A 574 2.70 8.93 -16.18
C PRO A 574 2.78 10.43 -16.50
N SER A 575 2.26 10.84 -17.66
CA SER A 575 2.17 12.25 -18.03
C SER A 575 1.18 13.04 -17.17
N SER A 576 0.18 12.37 -16.60
CA SER A 576 -0.77 12.95 -15.64
C SER A 576 -1.42 11.87 -14.77
N LEU A 577 -1.97 12.31 -13.65
CA LEU A 577 -2.90 11.56 -12.79
C LEU A 577 -4.26 12.26 -12.79
N LYS A 578 -5.33 11.47 -12.67
CA LYS A 578 -6.71 11.96 -12.59
C LYS A 578 -7.08 12.24 -11.13
N TYR A 579 -7.39 13.49 -10.85
CA TYR A 579 -7.83 14.00 -9.55
C TYR A 579 -9.36 14.10 -9.51
N MET A 580 -9.92 13.73 -8.37
CA MET A 580 -11.30 13.94 -7.97
C MET A 580 -11.30 14.88 -6.76
N ILE A 581 -11.84 16.08 -6.93
CA ILE A 581 -11.85 17.12 -5.89
C ILE A 581 -13.29 17.44 -5.54
N VAL A 582 -13.63 17.35 -4.24
CA VAL A 582 -14.94 17.72 -3.71
C VAL A 582 -14.80 19.02 -2.92
N ARG A 583 -15.45 20.07 -3.41
CA ARG A 583 -15.40 21.40 -2.83
C ARG A 583 -16.69 21.75 -2.10
N ARG A 584 -16.54 22.22 -0.86
CA ARG A 584 -17.60 22.89 -0.10
C ARG A 584 -17.17 24.32 0.21
N GLU A 585 -18.09 25.25 -0.01
CA GLU A 585 -17.90 26.68 0.26
C GLU A 585 -19.03 27.23 1.14
N ALA A 586 -18.69 28.21 1.96
CA ALA A 586 -19.64 28.93 2.79
C ALA A 586 -20.62 29.72 1.91
N LYS A 587 -21.92 29.55 2.15
CA LYS A 587 -22.97 30.38 1.51
C LYS A 587 -23.00 31.81 2.05
N ASP A 588 -22.52 32.00 3.28
CA ASP A 588 -22.55 33.27 4.02
C ASP A 588 -21.15 33.68 4.52
N ALA A 589 -21.07 34.78 5.27
CA ALA A 589 -19.82 35.29 5.86
C ALA A 589 -19.27 34.45 7.04
N GLY A 590 -19.96 33.41 7.50
CA GLY A 590 -19.49 32.54 8.60
C GLY A 590 -18.58 31.38 8.14
N PRO A 591 -17.88 30.71 9.08
CA PRO A 591 -17.13 29.50 8.80
C PRO A 591 -18.06 28.31 8.53
N ILE A 592 -17.52 27.24 7.93
CA ILE A 592 -18.25 25.99 7.66
C ILE A 592 -17.68 24.80 8.43
N ALA A 593 -18.48 23.75 8.52
CA ALA A 593 -18.06 22.44 9.01
C ALA A 593 -18.36 21.38 7.94
N SER A 594 -17.37 20.56 7.61
CA SER A 594 -17.44 19.48 6.61
C SER A 594 -17.08 18.13 7.20
N THR A 595 -17.85 17.11 6.82
CA THR A 595 -17.53 15.70 7.03
C THR A 595 -17.51 15.01 5.68
N PHE A 596 -16.32 14.85 5.11
CA PHE A 596 -16.12 14.12 3.87
C PHE A 596 -16.06 12.62 4.19
N VAL A 597 -16.88 11.82 3.50
CA VAL A 597 -16.95 10.37 3.71
C VAL A 597 -16.77 9.66 2.39
N SER A 598 -15.80 8.74 2.32
CA SER A 598 -15.51 7.96 1.12
C SER A 598 -15.28 6.48 1.47
N VAL A 599 -15.73 5.58 0.60
CA VAL A 599 -15.40 4.16 0.64
C VAL A 599 -14.51 3.83 -0.55
N LEU A 600 -13.33 3.27 -0.29
CA LEU A 600 -12.29 2.99 -1.27
C LEU A 600 -12.15 1.49 -1.45
N GLN A 601 -12.46 1.02 -2.65
CA GLN A 601 -12.50 -0.39 -2.99
C GLN A 601 -11.52 -0.69 -4.14
N PRO A 602 -10.31 -1.19 -3.86
CA PRO A 602 -9.52 -1.87 -4.87
C PRO A 602 -10.16 -3.21 -5.18
N TYR A 603 -10.22 -3.59 -6.45
CA TYR A 603 -10.73 -4.89 -6.87
C TYR A 603 -10.06 -5.41 -8.14
N ARG A 604 -10.17 -6.71 -8.36
CA ARG A 604 -9.73 -7.41 -9.57
C ARG A 604 -10.94 -7.92 -10.33
N ASP A 605 -11.03 -7.61 -11.63
CA ASP A 605 -12.09 -8.00 -12.55
C ASP A 605 -13.48 -7.41 -12.25
N ALA A 606 -14.07 -7.67 -11.08
CA ALA A 606 -15.42 -7.26 -10.70
C ALA A 606 -15.48 -6.64 -9.29
N PRO A 607 -16.32 -5.62 -9.06
CA PRO A 607 -16.49 -5.05 -7.73
C PRO A 607 -17.29 -5.99 -6.81
N TYR A 608 -16.75 -6.25 -5.61
CA TYR A 608 -17.43 -6.98 -4.53
C TYR A 608 -18.32 -6.11 -3.62
N ILE A 609 -18.29 -4.77 -3.71
CA ILE A 609 -19.28 -3.87 -3.09
C ILE A 609 -20.31 -3.49 -4.16
N THR A 610 -21.57 -3.75 -3.85
CA THR A 610 -22.70 -3.46 -4.75
C THR A 610 -23.31 -2.10 -4.45
N GLU A 611 -23.31 -1.66 -3.19
CA GLU A 611 -23.88 -0.39 -2.78
C GLU A 611 -23.26 0.11 -1.45
N VAL A 612 -23.17 1.43 -1.29
CA VAL A 612 -22.83 2.08 -0.01
C VAL A 612 -23.88 3.12 0.32
N ARG A 613 -24.40 3.10 1.54
CA ARG A 613 -25.36 4.08 2.04
C ARG A 613 -24.85 4.72 3.33
N ARG A 614 -25.03 6.04 3.45
CA ARG A 614 -24.94 6.75 4.72
C ARG A 614 -26.32 6.73 5.37
N LEU A 615 -26.39 6.25 6.61
CA LEU A 615 -27.64 6.24 7.39
C LEU A 615 -27.82 7.59 8.09
N ASP A 616 -29.08 7.99 8.26
CA ASP A 616 -29.41 9.24 8.96
C ASP A 616 -29.04 9.15 10.44
N THR A 617 -28.37 10.19 10.93
CA THR A 617 -27.90 10.29 12.32
C THR A 617 -28.19 11.68 12.88
N ALA A 618 -28.62 11.76 14.14
CA ALA A 618 -28.66 13.04 14.85
C ALA A 618 -27.23 13.49 15.22
N GLY A 619 -26.94 14.80 15.20
CA GLY A 619 -25.68 15.35 15.76
C GLY A 619 -24.88 16.31 14.89
N GLY A 620 -25.32 16.61 13.66
CA GLY A 620 -24.64 17.57 12.78
C GLY A 620 -23.22 17.13 12.38
N ALA A 621 -22.31 18.09 12.15
CA ALA A 621 -20.96 17.82 11.62
C ALA A 621 -20.07 16.96 12.55
N ASP A 622 -20.26 17.04 13.87
CA ASP A 622 -19.58 16.18 14.86
C ASP A 622 -20.37 14.90 15.19
N GLY A 623 -21.46 14.64 14.46
CA GLY A 623 -22.24 13.42 14.62
C GLY A 623 -21.43 12.17 14.26
N PRO A 624 -21.79 11.00 14.83
CA PRO A 624 -21.34 9.72 14.33
C PRO A 624 -21.70 9.57 12.84
N VAL A 625 -20.76 9.09 12.03
CA VAL A 625 -21.02 8.65 10.66
C VAL A 625 -21.38 7.17 10.72
N VAL A 626 -22.56 6.82 10.20
CA VAL A 626 -22.98 5.42 10.09
C VAL A 626 -23.14 5.05 8.63
N LEU A 627 -22.40 4.03 8.20
CA LEU A 627 -22.43 3.49 6.84
C LEU A 627 -22.98 2.08 6.85
N ARG A 628 -23.80 1.78 5.84
CA ARG A 628 -24.15 0.42 5.45
C ARG A 628 -23.50 0.11 4.10
N VAL A 629 -22.60 -0.86 4.08
CA VAL A 629 -21.86 -1.31 2.89
C VAL A 629 -22.44 -2.66 2.47
N LEU A 630 -23.12 -2.72 1.32
CA LEU A 630 -23.64 -3.97 0.76
C LEU A 630 -22.56 -4.61 -0.12
N ARG A 631 -22.21 -5.85 0.23
CA ARG A 631 -21.25 -6.69 -0.49
C ARG A 631 -22.01 -7.75 -1.29
N VAL A 632 -21.33 -8.40 -2.23
CA VAL A 632 -21.90 -9.50 -3.02
C VAL A 632 -22.29 -10.71 -2.17
N ASP A 633 -21.66 -10.88 -1.01
CA ASP A 633 -21.82 -11.99 -0.08
C ASP A 633 -22.45 -11.58 1.27
N GLY A 634 -22.78 -10.31 1.48
CA GLY A 634 -23.31 -9.84 2.77
C GLY A 634 -23.43 -8.33 2.92
N ALA A 635 -23.40 -7.86 4.17
CA ALA A 635 -23.48 -6.44 4.48
C ALA A 635 -22.67 -6.10 5.73
N ASP A 636 -22.06 -4.91 5.73
CA ASP A 636 -21.34 -4.39 6.87
C ASP A 636 -22.00 -3.09 7.36
N THR A 637 -22.12 -2.93 8.67
CA THR A 637 -22.47 -1.67 9.33
C THR A 637 -21.21 -1.10 9.98
N ILE A 638 -20.81 0.12 9.58
CA ILE A 638 -19.65 0.83 10.10
C ILE A 638 -20.11 2.10 10.79
N VAL A 639 -19.72 2.30 12.05
CA VAL A 639 -19.95 3.52 12.81
C VAL A 639 -18.60 4.14 13.12
N GLN A 640 -18.42 5.41 12.79
CA GLN A 640 -17.24 6.17 13.18
C GLN A 640 -17.65 7.51 13.82
N ALA A 641 -17.21 7.73 15.04
CA ALA A 641 -17.52 8.93 15.82
C ALA A 641 -16.23 9.64 16.28
N VAL A 642 -16.35 10.93 16.62
CA VAL A 642 -15.23 11.73 17.16
C VAL A 642 -14.74 11.16 18.50
N ASP A 643 -15.67 10.63 19.30
CA ASP A 643 -15.43 9.97 20.57
C ASP A 643 -16.46 8.85 20.83
N GLY A 644 -16.21 8.05 21.87
CA GLY A 644 -17.04 6.92 22.26
C GLY A 644 -18.30 7.23 23.06
N THR A 645 -18.56 8.50 23.35
CA THR A 645 -19.56 8.90 24.36
C THR A 645 -20.96 9.06 23.80
N ARG A 646 -21.09 9.27 22.48
CA ARG A 646 -22.38 9.50 21.82
C ARG A 646 -22.97 8.19 21.32
N SER A 647 -24.16 7.86 21.80
CA SER A 647 -24.98 6.80 21.23
C SER A 647 -25.68 7.27 19.96
N VAL A 648 -25.75 6.41 18.95
CA VAL A 648 -26.52 6.60 17.72
C VAL A 648 -27.49 5.44 17.54
N VAL A 649 -28.72 5.74 17.12
CA VAL A 649 -29.76 4.76 16.77
C VAL A 649 -30.10 4.95 15.30
N THR A 650 -30.03 3.86 14.53
CA THR A 650 -30.35 3.85 13.10
C THR A 650 -31.30 2.70 12.78
N SER A 651 -31.66 2.54 11.50
CA SER A 651 -32.39 1.36 11.01
C SER A 651 -31.64 0.04 11.24
N ASP A 652 -30.32 0.10 11.44
CA ASP A 652 -29.45 -1.06 11.56
C ASP A 652 -29.11 -1.41 13.01
N GLY A 653 -29.61 -0.65 13.99
CA GLY A 653 -29.38 -0.90 15.41
C GLY A 653 -28.94 0.34 16.19
N SER A 654 -28.52 0.11 17.44
CA SER A 654 -27.98 1.13 18.33
C SER A 654 -26.49 0.89 18.57
N PHE A 655 -25.70 1.96 18.53
CA PHE A 655 -24.24 1.89 18.66
C PHE A 655 -23.74 3.02 19.56
N ALA A 656 -22.70 2.76 20.35
CA ALA A 656 -21.98 3.78 21.09
C ALA A 656 -20.50 3.41 21.15
N GLY A 657 -19.65 4.15 20.43
CA GLY A 657 -18.21 3.92 20.39
C GLY A 657 -17.51 4.78 19.35
N ARG A 658 -16.18 4.93 19.47
CA ARG A 658 -15.36 5.65 18.48
C ARG A 658 -15.43 4.95 17.12
N LEU A 659 -15.32 3.63 17.14
CA LEU A 659 -15.52 2.78 15.96
C LEU A 659 -16.35 1.56 16.36
N ALA A 660 -17.38 1.26 15.56
CA ALA A 660 -18.04 -0.04 15.57
C ALA A 660 -18.11 -0.60 14.16
N VAL A 661 -17.77 -1.88 13.97
CA VAL A 661 -17.90 -2.57 12.70
C VAL A 661 -18.64 -3.87 12.94
N VAL A 662 -19.76 -4.09 12.26
CA VAL A 662 -20.45 -5.38 12.27
C VAL A 662 -20.56 -5.87 10.85
N SER A 663 -19.97 -7.03 10.56
CA SER A 663 -20.03 -7.68 9.26
C SER A 663 -20.93 -8.90 9.32
N ARG A 664 -21.86 -9.02 8.36
CA ARG A 664 -22.82 -10.10 8.26
C ARG A 664 -22.82 -10.73 6.86
N ASP A 665 -23.17 -12.01 6.79
CA ASP A 665 -23.49 -12.70 5.53
C ASP A 665 -24.89 -12.29 5.03
N PHE A 666 -25.26 -12.73 3.82
CA PHE A 666 -26.60 -12.47 3.25
C PHE A 666 -27.75 -13.10 4.06
N ASP A 667 -27.49 -14.23 4.73
CA ASP A 667 -28.42 -14.86 5.67
C ASP A 667 -28.51 -14.14 7.03
N ARG A 668 -27.83 -12.99 7.15
CA ARG A 668 -27.71 -12.12 8.32
C ARG A 668 -26.89 -12.68 9.46
N ALA A 669 -26.24 -13.83 9.32
CA ALA A 669 -25.33 -14.33 10.36
C ALA A 669 -24.13 -13.39 10.55
N VAL A 670 -23.76 -13.11 11.79
CA VAL A 670 -22.57 -12.30 12.12
C VAL A 670 -21.31 -13.06 11.73
N ARG A 671 -20.48 -12.43 10.88
CA ARG A 671 -19.12 -12.90 10.55
C ARG A 671 -18.13 -12.43 11.59
N TYR A 672 -18.15 -11.14 11.88
CA TYR A 672 -17.38 -10.53 12.96
C TYR A 672 -18.02 -9.22 13.43
N ALA A 673 -17.72 -8.84 14.66
CA ALA A 673 -18.06 -7.56 15.24
C ALA A 673 -16.84 -6.97 15.95
N TYR A 674 -16.66 -5.66 15.85
CA TYR A 674 -15.60 -4.93 16.51
C TYR A 674 -16.16 -3.66 17.15
N LEU A 675 -15.81 -3.42 18.42
CA LEU A 675 -16.14 -2.22 19.18
C LEU A 675 -14.86 -1.65 19.80
N LEU A 676 -14.54 -0.41 19.45
CA LEU A 676 -13.38 0.35 19.95
C LEU A 676 -13.85 1.60 20.69
N ASP A 677 -13.30 1.85 21.87
CA ASP A 677 -13.67 2.95 22.78
C ASP A 677 -15.19 3.08 22.88
N GLY A 678 -15.90 1.98 23.15
CA GLY A 678 -17.34 1.92 22.99
C GLY A 678 -18.03 1.10 24.06
N THR A 679 -19.31 1.40 24.27
CA THR A 679 -20.13 0.82 25.33
C THR A 679 -21.28 -0.04 24.82
N LEU A 680 -21.64 0.06 23.53
CA LEU A 680 -22.79 -0.65 22.99
C LEU A 680 -22.68 -0.97 21.50
N ILE A 681 -23.01 -2.21 21.14
CA ILE A 681 -23.58 -2.61 19.84
C ILE A 681 -24.87 -3.36 20.15
N ASP A 682 -25.99 -2.94 19.58
CA ASP A 682 -27.28 -3.63 19.68
C ASP A 682 -27.97 -3.68 18.32
N GLN A 683 -27.94 -4.84 17.69
CA GLN A 683 -28.67 -5.16 16.46
C GLN A 683 -29.78 -6.20 16.70
N GLY A 684 -30.24 -6.36 17.95
CA GLY A 684 -31.22 -7.37 18.35
C GLY A 684 -30.58 -8.72 18.66
N ASP A 685 -30.22 -9.48 17.63
CA ASP A 685 -29.59 -10.82 17.72
C ASP A 685 -28.08 -10.78 18.03
N LEU A 686 -27.47 -9.60 17.90
CA LEU A 686 -26.14 -9.29 18.41
C LEU A 686 -26.27 -8.14 19.40
N TYR A 687 -25.95 -8.41 20.66
CA TYR A 687 -25.85 -7.40 21.71
C TYR A 687 -24.47 -7.52 22.37
N LEU A 688 -23.74 -6.42 22.41
CA LEU A 688 -22.45 -6.27 23.07
C LEU A 688 -22.51 -5.03 23.96
N ALA A 689 -22.30 -5.22 25.26
CA ALA A 689 -22.13 -4.11 26.20
C ALA A 689 -20.81 -4.26 26.95
N ALA A 690 -20.04 -3.17 27.01
CA ALA A 690 -18.72 -3.10 27.61
C ALA A 690 -18.54 -1.75 28.34
N PRO A 691 -17.60 -1.63 29.29
CA PRO A 691 -17.16 -0.32 29.75
C PRO A 691 -16.35 0.38 28.64
N GLY A 692 -16.26 1.72 28.75
CA GLY A 692 -15.40 2.50 27.85
C GLY A 692 -13.91 2.36 28.17
N SER A 693 -13.10 3.16 27.51
CA SER A 693 -11.65 3.23 27.71
C SER A 693 -11.27 3.60 29.14
N PHE A 694 -10.08 3.19 29.55
CA PHE A 694 -9.50 3.58 30.83
C PHE A 694 -8.71 4.87 30.66
N GLU A 695 -9.06 5.91 31.43
CA GLU A 695 -8.35 7.18 31.43
C GLU A 695 -7.77 7.50 32.81
N GLY A 696 -6.54 8.03 32.81
CA GLY A 696 -5.78 8.33 34.01
C GLY A 696 -4.71 9.38 33.79
N GLU A 697 -3.81 9.51 34.75
CA GLU A 697 -2.66 10.41 34.70
C GLU A 697 -1.37 9.68 35.10
N VAL A 698 -0.25 10.11 34.53
CA VAL A 698 1.08 9.67 34.97
C VAL A 698 1.36 10.22 36.36
N ALA A 699 1.48 9.32 37.35
CA ALA A 699 1.74 9.66 38.74
C ALA A 699 3.23 9.60 39.12
N ALA A 700 3.99 8.67 38.53
CA ALA A 700 5.44 8.54 38.72
C ALA A 700 6.09 7.85 37.52
N ILE A 701 7.39 8.05 37.34
CA ILE A 701 8.17 7.48 36.23
C ILE A 701 9.51 6.97 36.77
N ASP A 702 9.88 5.76 36.38
CA ASP A 702 11.24 5.24 36.47
C ASP A 702 11.76 5.00 35.04
N PHE A 703 12.52 5.98 34.53
CA PHE A 703 13.04 5.94 33.17
C PHE A 703 14.02 4.76 32.96
N ALA A 704 14.76 4.36 33.99
CA ALA A 704 15.76 3.27 33.88
C ALA A 704 15.09 1.90 33.84
N ALA A 705 14.03 1.71 34.65
CA ALA A 705 13.24 0.48 34.65
C ALA A 705 12.22 0.40 33.51
N ARG A 706 12.06 1.47 32.72
CA ARG A 706 10.99 1.65 31.71
C ARG A 706 9.58 1.56 32.31
N GLN A 707 9.45 1.99 33.56
CA GLN A 707 8.20 1.87 34.32
C GLN A 707 7.49 3.21 34.44
N VAL A 708 6.18 3.19 34.21
CA VAL A 708 5.29 4.31 34.46
C VAL A 708 4.21 3.90 35.45
N THR A 709 4.06 4.68 36.52
CA THR A 709 2.93 4.52 37.44
C THR A 709 1.79 5.42 36.97
N VAL A 710 0.64 4.84 36.71
CA VAL A 710 -0.56 5.53 36.24
C VAL A 710 -1.64 5.44 37.29
N ARG A 711 -2.29 6.57 37.58
CA ARG A 711 -3.49 6.63 38.42
C ARG A 711 -4.71 6.87 37.53
N PHE A 712 -5.56 5.86 37.42
CA PHE A 712 -6.81 5.93 36.67
C PHE A 712 -7.89 6.71 37.43
N THR A 713 -8.72 7.42 36.67
CA THR A 713 -9.84 8.22 37.18
C THR A 713 -10.95 7.36 37.79
N GLN A 714 -11.10 6.13 37.27
CA GLN A 714 -12.04 5.12 37.72
C GLN A 714 -11.32 3.80 37.98
N PRO A 715 -11.90 2.90 38.80
CA PRO A 715 -11.36 1.55 38.94
C PRO A 715 -11.20 0.86 37.58
N VAL A 716 -10.04 0.25 37.34
CA VAL A 716 -9.80 -0.49 36.10
C VAL A 716 -10.52 -1.82 36.21
N ALA A 717 -11.49 -2.05 35.33
CA ALA A 717 -12.34 -3.23 35.34
C ALA A 717 -11.65 -4.50 34.78
N SER A 718 -10.32 -4.45 34.60
CA SER A 718 -9.51 -5.49 33.98
C SER A 718 -8.36 -5.93 34.88
N PRO A 719 -8.07 -7.25 34.94
CA PRO A 719 -6.89 -7.73 35.64
C PRO A 719 -5.63 -7.24 34.92
N ALA A 720 -4.55 -7.04 35.66
CA ALA A 720 -3.33 -6.42 35.13
C ALA A 720 -2.74 -7.23 33.97
N GLU A 721 -2.82 -8.56 34.03
CA GLU A 721 -2.33 -9.46 33.00
C GLU A 721 -3.06 -9.28 31.65
N ALA A 722 -4.32 -8.83 31.66
CA ALA A 722 -5.09 -8.57 30.45
C ALA A 722 -4.71 -7.24 29.76
N LEU A 723 -3.87 -6.42 30.39
CA LEU A 723 -3.35 -5.19 29.81
C LEU A 723 -1.98 -5.38 29.13
N ALA A 724 -1.32 -6.54 29.33
CA ALA A 724 -0.10 -6.86 28.62
C ALA A 724 -0.40 -7.09 27.12
N GLY A 725 0.44 -6.52 26.25
CA GLY A 725 0.25 -6.49 24.80
C GLY A 725 -0.68 -5.38 24.30
N GLU A 726 -1.42 -4.72 25.19
CA GLU A 726 -2.28 -3.59 24.83
C GLU A 726 -1.46 -2.32 24.55
N ARG A 727 -2.09 -1.38 23.85
CA ARG A 727 -1.52 -0.05 23.55
C ARG A 727 -1.92 0.94 24.63
N ILE A 728 -0.94 1.68 25.13
CA ILE A 728 -1.11 2.80 26.06
C ILE A 728 -0.74 4.10 25.35
N VAL A 729 -1.67 5.04 25.32
CA VAL A 729 -1.48 6.37 24.76
C VAL A 729 -1.23 7.33 25.91
N ILE A 730 -0.09 8.02 25.87
CA ILE A 730 0.26 9.08 26.83
C ILE A 730 0.20 10.40 26.07
N PHE A 731 -0.55 11.37 26.59
CA PHE A 731 -0.84 12.59 25.84
C PHE A 731 -1.09 13.81 26.73
N ASN A 732 -0.99 14.97 26.09
CA ASN A 732 -1.46 16.26 26.58
C ASN A 732 -1.95 17.09 25.37
N ASP A 733 -2.26 18.37 25.59
CA ASP A 733 -2.81 19.22 24.52
C ASP A 733 -1.83 19.43 23.35
N GLU A 734 -0.53 19.26 23.59
CA GLU A 734 0.54 19.57 22.63
C GLU A 734 1.19 18.33 22.03
N HIS A 735 1.20 17.21 22.75
CA HIS A 735 1.91 15.99 22.37
C HIS A 735 1.09 14.74 22.67
N ALA A 736 1.18 13.72 21.80
CA ALA A 736 0.58 12.42 22.01
C ALA A 736 1.49 11.32 21.47
N THR A 737 1.66 10.26 22.25
CA THR A 737 2.62 9.21 21.95
C THR A 737 2.08 7.86 22.44
N GLU A 738 2.49 6.77 21.78
CA GLU A 738 1.97 5.43 22.07
C GLU A 738 3.09 4.42 22.39
N TYR A 739 2.82 3.54 23.35
CA TYR A 739 3.70 2.44 23.72
C TYR A 739 2.91 1.12 23.78
N ILE A 740 3.62 -0.01 23.59
CA ILE A 740 3.10 -1.34 23.93
C ILE A 740 3.36 -1.59 25.41
N VAL A 741 2.36 -2.10 26.12
CA VAL A 741 2.52 -2.57 27.50
C VAL A 741 3.18 -3.95 27.48
N GLU A 742 4.39 -4.10 28.01
CA GLU A 742 5.04 -5.41 28.18
C GLU A 742 4.48 -6.15 29.38
N ALA A 743 4.26 -5.42 30.48
CA ALA A 743 3.72 -5.94 31.73
C ALA A 743 2.97 -4.84 32.48
N ALA A 744 1.98 -5.24 33.27
CA ALA A 744 1.26 -4.36 34.17
C ALA A 744 1.15 -5.02 35.55
N GLU A 745 1.25 -4.20 36.60
CA GLU A 745 1.08 -4.61 37.99
C GLU A 745 0.10 -3.66 38.69
N ALA A 746 -0.96 -4.20 39.28
CA ALA A 746 -1.89 -3.41 40.09
C ALA A 746 -1.31 -3.17 41.48
N GLN A 747 -1.20 -1.90 41.90
CA GLN A 747 -0.92 -1.53 43.29
C GLN A 747 -2.21 -1.46 44.11
N ASP A 748 -3.29 -0.96 43.49
CA ASP A 748 -4.66 -0.93 44.01
C ASP A 748 -5.66 -0.91 42.83
N GLU A 749 -6.95 -0.72 43.10
CA GLU A 749 -8.01 -0.73 42.07
C GLU A 749 -7.88 0.38 41.01
N ARG A 750 -7.07 1.43 41.25
CA ARG A 750 -6.88 2.59 40.36
C ARG A 750 -5.43 2.88 40.00
N THR A 751 -4.47 2.32 40.72
CA THR A 751 -3.04 2.61 40.53
C THR A 751 -2.33 1.40 39.96
N TYR A 752 -1.69 1.57 38.79
CA TYR A 752 -0.99 0.51 38.08
C TYR A 752 0.43 0.95 37.75
N VAL A 753 1.38 0.01 37.79
CA VAL A 753 2.73 0.17 37.25
C VAL A 753 2.78 -0.57 35.93
N PHE A 754 3.09 0.14 34.85
CA PHE A 754 3.28 -0.45 33.52
C PHE A 754 4.76 -0.46 33.17
N THR A 755 5.26 -1.61 32.71
CA THR A 755 6.54 -1.70 32.00
C THR A 755 6.24 -1.54 30.51
N LEU A 756 6.84 -0.54 29.87
CA LEU A 756 6.58 -0.23 28.47
C LEU A 756 7.65 -0.83 27.54
N GLY A 757 7.21 -1.17 26.33
CA GLY A 757 8.01 -1.74 25.23
C GLY A 757 9.38 -1.11 25.01
N GLU A 758 10.33 -1.88 24.49
CA GLU A 758 11.70 -1.47 24.10
C GLU A 758 11.73 -0.27 23.13
N THR A 759 11.52 0.93 23.66
CA THR A 759 11.67 2.22 22.99
C THR A 759 12.31 3.19 23.98
N GLU A 760 13.28 3.95 23.51
CA GLU A 760 13.99 4.91 24.35
C GLU A 760 13.06 6.08 24.71
N PHE A 761 12.83 6.31 26.01
CA PHE A 761 12.02 7.44 26.48
C PHE A 761 12.75 8.79 26.30
N LEU A 762 14.08 8.76 26.22
CA LEU A 762 14.93 9.94 26.00
C LEU A 762 14.81 10.38 24.54
N THR A 763 14.19 11.54 24.34
CA THR A 763 13.96 12.13 23.01
C THR A 763 14.94 13.24 22.70
N GLY A 764 15.57 13.83 23.72
CA GLY A 764 16.55 14.90 23.53
C GLY A 764 17.53 15.04 24.69
N LEU A 765 18.71 15.56 24.39
CA LEU A 765 19.72 16.00 25.35
C LEU A 765 20.26 17.36 24.92
N GLY A 766 20.66 18.19 25.87
CA GLY A 766 21.30 19.45 25.51
C GLY A 766 22.03 20.13 26.66
N GLN A 767 22.81 21.14 26.31
CA GLN A 767 23.44 22.04 27.26
C GLN A 767 22.70 23.39 27.28
N ALA A 768 22.29 23.84 28.47
CA ALA A 768 21.61 25.11 28.65
C ALA A 768 22.53 26.28 28.23
N GLY A 769 21.99 27.17 27.40
CA GLY A 769 22.60 28.43 26.98
C GLY A 769 22.27 29.54 27.95
N THR A 770 21.40 30.47 27.56
CA THR A 770 20.87 31.48 28.47
C THR A 770 19.74 30.87 29.30
N VAL A 771 19.57 31.33 30.54
CA VAL A 771 18.43 31.00 31.39
C VAL A 771 17.87 32.32 31.94
N SER A 772 16.56 32.51 31.85
CA SER A 772 15.88 33.70 32.34
C SER A 772 15.96 33.81 33.87
N LEU A 773 15.78 35.02 34.41
CA LEU A 773 15.83 35.26 35.86
C LEU A 773 14.79 34.46 36.66
N ASN A 774 13.65 34.14 36.04
CA ASN A 774 12.62 33.30 36.66
C ASN A 774 12.84 31.79 36.42
N GLY A 775 13.95 31.40 35.78
CA GLY A 775 14.32 30.00 35.54
C GLY A 775 13.44 29.22 34.56
N ARG A 776 12.49 29.88 33.88
CA ARG A 776 11.44 29.22 33.07
C ARG A 776 11.67 29.27 31.56
N THR A 777 12.55 30.15 31.09
CA THR A 777 12.89 30.24 29.67
C THR A 777 14.39 30.06 29.54
N LEU A 778 14.80 29.13 28.67
CA LEU A 778 16.20 28.90 28.37
C LEU A 778 16.43 28.84 26.85
N SER A 779 17.69 28.94 26.44
CA SER A 779 18.13 28.46 25.13
C SER A 779 18.95 27.18 25.29
N SER A 780 19.10 26.42 24.22
CA SER A 780 20.04 25.31 24.12
C SER A 780 21.26 25.73 23.31
N LYS A 781 22.45 25.31 23.76
CA LYS A 781 23.66 25.34 22.93
C LYS A 781 23.69 24.17 21.96
N THR A 782 23.23 23.00 22.40
CA THR A 782 23.11 21.79 21.59
C THR A 782 21.93 21.90 20.64
N ALA A 783 22.10 21.53 19.37
CA ALA A 783 20.99 21.57 18.43
C ALA A 783 19.88 20.56 18.78
N LEU A 784 18.63 21.04 18.74
CA LEU A 784 17.42 20.24 18.94
C LEU A 784 16.54 20.37 17.69
N VAL A 785 16.74 19.49 16.71
CA VAL A 785 16.25 19.68 15.33
C VAL A 785 14.84 19.17 15.06
N LEU A 786 14.29 18.30 15.93
CA LEU A 786 12.90 17.82 15.82
C LEU A 786 11.87 18.92 16.12
N GLY A 787 12.33 20.12 16.48
CA GLY A 787 11.49 21.31 16.51
C GLY A 787 10.35 21.19 17.52
N SER A 788 9.16 21.45 17.02
CA SER A 788 7.92 21.37 17.77
C SER A 788 7.57 19.98 18.32
N TYR A 789 8.20 18.90 17.84
CA TYR A 789 8.06 17.57 18.46
C TYR A 789 8.41 17.60 19.96
N TYR A 790 9.31 18.49 20.39
CA TYR A 790 9.66 18.66 21.80
C TYR A 790 8.60 19.41 22.62
N LYS A 791 7.65 20.11 21.98
CA LYS A 791 6.58 20.81 22.71
C LYS A 791 5.67 19.77 23.37
N GLY A 792 5.29 20.01 24.62
CA GLY A 792 4.52 19.05 25.42
C GLY A 792 5.35 17.96 26.10
N GLN A 793 6.63 17.80 25.76
CA GLN A 793 7.53 16.80 26.37
C GLN A 793 8.10 17.27 27.72
N TRP A 794 8.78 16.37 28.44
CA TRP A 794 9.25 16.58 29.81
C TRP A 794 10.75 16.89 29.87
N LEU A 795 11.10 18.13 30.24
CA LEU A 795 12.49 18.55 30.36
C LEU A 795 12.98 18.37 31.80
N VAL A 796 14.08 17.64 31.98
CA VAL A 796 14.65 17.26 33.28
C VAL A 796 16.05 17.83 33.45
N ASN A 797 16.32 18.38 34.62
CA ASN A 797 17.66 18.71 35.08
C ASN A 797 18.26 17.47 35.80
N PRO A 798 19.22 16.75 35.18
CA PRO A 798 19.80 15.54 35.77
C PRO A 798 20.55 15.81 37.07
N ASN A 799 21.02 17.04 37.32
CA ASN A 799 21.73 17.39 38.55
C ASN A 799 20.81 17.49 39.77
N THR A 800 19.53 17.79 39.56
CA THR A 800 18.55 17.99 40.65
C THR A 800 17.43 16.95 40.66
N GLY A 801 17.22 16.25 39.54
CA GLY A 801 16.08 15.36 39.30
C GLY A 801 14.76 16.11 39.06
N GLN A 802 14.77 17.45 39.08
CA GLN A 802 13.57 18.24 38.82
C GLN A 802 13.25 18.25 37.32
N GLY A 803 11.96 18.16 36.98
CA GLY A 803 11.51 18.26 35.60
C GLY A 803 10.22 19.08 35.45
N ALA A 804 9.99 19.57 34.24
CA ALA A 804 8.81 20.34 33.88
C ALA A 804 8.47 20.18 32.39
N ARG A 805 7.17 20.30 32.08
CA ARG A 805 6.66 20.25 30.70
C ARG A 805 7.18 21.44 29.88
N ILE A 806 7.59 21.20 28.65
CA ILE A 806 7.90 22.22 27.66
C ILE A 806 6.58 22.79 27.12
N THR A 807 6.30 24.06 27.37
CA THR A 807 5.06 24.72 26.95
C THR A 807 5.21 25.49 25.65
N ASP A 808 6.44 25.84 25.28
CA ASP A 808 6.76 26.57 24.06
C ASP A 808 8.18 26.23 23.62
N PHE A 809 8.37 26.07 22.30
CA PHE A 809 9.62 25.68 21.69
C PHE A 809 9.77 26.38 20.34
N THR A 810 10.89 27.06 20.12
CA THR A 810 11.15 27.74 18.84
C THR A 810 12.56 27.51 18.34
N GLY A 811 12.71 27.46 17.02
CA GLY A 811 13.99 27.23 16.36
C GLY A 811 14.59 25.88 16.75
N GLN A 812 15.91 25.73 16.67
CA GLN A 812 16.61 24.51 17.11
C GLN A 812 16.94 24.56 18.61
N GLY A 813 15.95 24.94 19.43
CA GLY A 813 16.14 25.22 20.86
C GLY A 813 16.65 26.63 21.15
N SER A 814 16.44 27.60 20.24
CA SER A 814 16.83 29.00 20.49
C SER A 814 16.03 29.62 21.64
N ARG A 815 14.83 29.09 21.90
CA ARG A 815 14.00 29.38 23.07
C ARG A 815 13.18 28.15 23.43
N ILE A 816 13.28 27.75 24.69
CA ILE A 816 12.54 26.67 25.32
C ILE A 816 11.88 27.28 26.55
N THR A 817 10.55 27.16 26.67
CA THR A 817 9.82 27.61 27.85
C THR A 817 9.26 26.39 28.58
N VAL A 818 9.50 26.33 29.89
CA VAL A 818 9.00 25.25 30.75
C VAL A 818 7.90 25.74 31.70
N ALA A 819 7.01 24.82 32.07
CA ALA A 819 5.85 25.09 32.92
C ALA A 819 6.21 25.50 34.36
N SER A 820 7.40 25.15 34.83
CA SER A 820 7.93 25.56 36.14
C SER A 820 9.47 25.57 36.13
N GLU A 821 10.08 26.29 37.06
CA GLU A 821 11.55 26.34 37.20
C GLU A 821 12.08 24.97 37.68
N ILE A 822 13.19 24.52 37.08
CA ILE A 822 13.84 23.23 37.35
C ILE A 822 15.32 23.37 37.77
N GLY A 823 15.72 24.58 38.15
CA GLY A 823 17.06 24.87 38.69
C GLY A 823 18.22 24.74 37.71
N LEU A 824 17.98 24.87 36.39
CA LEU A 824 19.05 24.89 35.39
C LEU A 824 19.84 26.19 35.43
N ARG A 825 21.16 26.09 35.22
CA ARG A 825 22.08 27.21 35.03
C ARG A 825 22.70 27.16 33.63
N PRO A 826 23.15 28.30 33.09
CA PRO A 826 23.95 28.32 31.87
C PRO A 826 25.12 27.33 31.94
N GLY A 827 25.20 26.41 30.97
CA GLY A 827 26.21 25.35 30.90
C GLY A 827 25.79 24.00 31.51
N ASP A 828 24.70 23.94 32.28
CA ASP A 828 24.18 22.68 32.80
C ASP A 828 23.62 21.82 31.66
N THR A 829 23.73 20.50 31.79
CA THR A 829 23.05 19.56 30.90
C THR A 829 21.59 19.44 31.27
N PHE A 830 20.74 19.12 30.29
CA PHE A 830 19.34 18.76 30.48
C PHE A 830 18.97 17.61 29.55
N HIS A 831 17.97 16.84 29.96
CA HIS A 831 17.36 15.77 29.16
C HIS A 831 15.92 16.14 28.82
N ILE A 832 15.42 15.65 27.70
CA ILE A 832 14.02 15.73 27.31
C ILE A 832 13.51 14.30 27.16
N TYR A 833 12.43 14.00 27.86
CA TYR A 833 11.73 12.72 27.80
C TYR A 833 10.37 12.89 27.15
N ASP A 834 9.93 11.88 26.41
CA ASP A 834 8.73 11.91 25.56
C ASP A 834 7.44 12.27 26.34
N PHE A 835 7.38 11.96 27.63
CA PHE A 835 6.27 12.29 28.53
C PHE A 835 6.74 12.52 29.97
N GLY A 836 5.87 13.10 30.78
CA GLY A 836 6.16 13.51 32.15
C GLY A 836 5.01 13.27 33.14
N ILE A 837 5.26 13.61 34.40
CA ILE A 837 4.26 13.52 35.46
C ILE A 837 3.09 14.47 35.15
N GLY A 838 1.86 13.97 35.31
CA GLY A 838 0.62 14.71 35.04
C GLY A 838 0.19 14.72 33.56
N ASP A 839 0.90 14.01 32.67
CA ASP A 839 0.36 13.71 31.34
C ASP A 839 -0.81 12.73 31.46
N ALA A 840 -1.82 12.91 30.61
CA ALA A 840 -2.98 12.05 30.56
C ALA A 840 -2.61 10.70 29.92
N VAL A 841 -3.31 9.65 30.34
CA VAL A 841 -3.13 8.28 29.87
C VAL A 841 -4.45 7.74 29.40
N ARG A 842 -4.45 7.04 28.26
CA ARG A 842 -5.59 6.26 27.77
C ARG A 842 -5.15 4.85 27.38
N ILE A 843 -5.91 3.85 27.83
CA ILE A 843 -5.90 2.50 27.26
C ILE A 843 -7.26 2.29 26.60
N HIS A 844 -7.24 2.02 25.29
CA HIS A 844 -8.45 1.87 24.49
C HIS A 844 -9.23 0.61 24.88
N SER A 845 -10.55 0.72 25.06
CA SER A 845 -11.39 -0.47 25.28
C SER A 845 -11.64 -1.16 23.93
N GLN A 846 -11.40 -2.47 23.86
CA GLN A 846 -11.53 -3.24 22.63
C GLN A 846 -12.35 -4.50 22.87
N VAL A 847 -13.32 -4.75 21.99
CA VAL A 847 -14.08 -6.00 21.91
C VAL A 847 -14.10 -6.47 20.46
N TYR A 848 -13.50 -7.61 20.18
CA TYR A 848 -13.50 -8.25 18.87
C TYR A 848 -14.15 -9.62 18.97
N LEU A 849 -15.13 -9.89 18.11
CA LEU A 849 -15.80 -11.18 17.98
C LEU A 849 -15.68 -11.63 16.52
N GLU A 850 -15.31 -12.88 16.28
CA GLU A 850 -15.23 -13.48 14.94
C GLU A 850 -15.78 -14.90 14.95
N ARG A 851 -16.61 -15.22 13.96
CA ARG A 851 -17.14 -16.55 13.75
C ARG A 851 -16.05 -17.49 13.24
N ARG A 852 -15.78 -18.58 13.95
CA ARG A 852 -14.81 -19.62 13.55
C ARG A 852 -15.44 -20.70 12.66
N ASN A 853 -16.63 -21.14 13.05
CA ASN A 853 -17.42 -22.14 12.33
C ASN A 853 -18.92 -21.90 12.63
N GLN A 854 -19.78 -22.78 12.12
CA GLN A 854 -21.22 -22.67 12.34
C GLN A 854 -21.54 -22.85 13.83
N GLY A 855 -21.92 -21.75 14.50
CA GLY A 855 -22.27 -21.76 15.92
C GLY A 855 -21.10 -21.54 16.89
N GLU A 856 -19.87 -21.26 16.43
CA GLU A 856 -18.75 -20.94 17.32
C GLU A 856 -18.14 -19.57 17.01
N TYR A 857 -17.98 -18.76 18.06
CA TYR A 857 -17.41 -17.42 18.00
C TYR A 857 -16.18 -17.30 18.89
N ALA A 858 -15.06 -16.87 18.32
CA ALA A 858 -13.91 -16.38 19.06
C ALA A 858 -14.19 -14.96 19.55
N VAL A 859 -13.91 -14.67 20.80
CA VAL A 859 -14.04 -13.32 21.37
C VAL A 859 -12.74 -12.94 22.03
N ARG A 860 -12.17 -11.80 21.66
CA ARG A 860 -11.00 -11.19 22.30
C ARG A 860 -11.40 -9.83 22.85
N THR A 861 -11.12 -9.59 24.12
CA THR A 861 -11.42 -8.30 24.74
C THR A 861 -10.47 -7.97 25.87
N ASN A 862 -10.15 -6.69 26.05
CA ASN A 862 -9.37 -6.20 27.19
C ASN A 862 -10.24 -5.60 28.30
N VAL A 863 -11.56 -5.74 28.19
CA VAL A 863 -12.57 -5.24 29.13
C VAL A 863 -13.62 -6.33 29.41
N PRO A 864 -14.34 -6.29 30.55
CA PRO A 864 -15.45 -7.21 30.76
C PRO A 864 -16.60 -6.91 29.78
N VAL A 865 -17.20 -7.96 29.22
CA VAL A 865 -18.23 -7.86 28.18
C VAL A 865 -19.47 -8.64 28.57
N ARG A 866 -20.64 -8.04 28.35
CA ARG A 866 -21.90 -8.78 28.23
C ARG A 866 -22.22 -8.97 26.77
N LEU A 867 -22.20 -10.22 26.33
CA LEU A 867 -22.45 -10.62 24.96
C LEU A 867 -23.75 -11.42 24.91
N ARG A 868 -24.64 -11.10 23.99
CA ARG A 868 -25.74 -11.97 23.59
C ARG A 868 -25.70 -12.15 22.09
N LEU A 869 -25.77 -13.40 21.67
CA LEU A 869 -25.78 -13.82 20.28
C LEU A 869 -27.18 -14.33 19.89
N SER A 870 -27.26 -14.98 18.74
CA SER A 870 -28.53 -15.37 18.13
C SER A 870 -29.31 -16.45 18.91
N ASP A 871 -28.71 -17.13 19.89
CA ASP A 871 -29.42 -18.01 20.83
C ASP A 871 -30.20 -17.25 21.92
N GLY A 872 -29.99 -15.94 22.04
CA GLY A 872 -30.59 -15.11 23.07
C GLY A 872 -29.98 -15.30 24.47
N ALA A 873 -28.98 -16.16 24.63
CA ALA A 873 -28.29 -16.35 25.90
C ALA A 873 -27.35 -15.18 26.18
N GLU A 874 -27.33 -14.71 27.43
CA GLU A 874 -26.39 -13.68 27.87
C GLU A 874 -25.13 -14.35 28.44
N HIS A 875 -23.98 -14.01 27.87
CA HIS A 875 -22.65 -14.45 28.26
C HIS A 875 -21.91 -13.28 28.90
N ALA A 876 -21.51 -13.43 30.16
CA ALA A 876 -20.61 -12.51 30.84
C ALA A 876 -19.16 -13.01 30.67
N LEU A 877 -18.37 -12.27 29.90
CA LEU A 877 -16.98 -12.61 29.59
C LEU A 877 -16.04 -11.69 30.36
N SER A 878 -15.01 -12.26 30.99
CA SER A 878 -13.90 -11.49 31.54
C SER A 878 -12.98 -10.99 30.41
N PRO A 879 -12.07 -10.04 30.66
CA PRO A 879 -10.97 -9.76 29.73
C PRO A 879 -10.18 -11.02 29.37
N GLY A 880 -9.71 -11.11 28.13
CA GLY A 880 -8.95 -12.23 27.56
C GLY A 880 -9.55 -12.76 26.25
N GLU A 881 -9.13 -13.97 25.89
CA GLU A 881 -9.66 -14.72 24.75
C GLU A 881 -10.67 -15.78 25.21
N HIS A 882 -11.79 -15.86 24.51
CA HIS A 882 -12.91 -16.77 24.81
C HIS A 882 -13.42 -17.44 23.55
N VAL A 883 -14.09 -18.57 23.74
CA VAL A 883 -14.89 -19.22 22.71
C VAL A 883 -16.32 -19.32 23.21
N VAL A 884 -17.25 -18.76 22.45
CA VAL A 884 -18.68 -18.78 22.76
C VAL A 884 -19.38 -19.64 21.72
N ALA A 885 -19.99 -20.72 22.19
CA ALA A 885 -20.79 -21.62 21.37
C ALA A 885 -22.27 -21.22 21.44
N VAL A 886 -22.89 -21.12 20.27
CA VAL A 886 -24.31 -20.87 20.04
C VAL A 886 -24.90 -22.18 19.52
N ALA A 887 -25.92 -22.69 20.19
CA ALA A 887 -26.60 -23.90 19.72
C ALA A 887 -27.32 -23.63 18.38
N VAL A 888 -26.96 -24.37 17.35
CA VAL A 888 -27.48 -24.24 15.98
C VAL A 888 -27.91 -25.61 15.45
N PRO A 889 -28.94 -25.69 14.60
CA PRO A 889 -29.26 -26.89 13.85
C PRO A 889 -28.12 -27.32 12.92
N GLU A 890 -27.78 -28.62 12.94
CA GLU A 890 -26.75 -29.24 12.10
C GLU A 890 -27.37 -30.19 11.08
N VAL A 891 -26.99 -30.05 9.81
CA VAL A 891 -27.43 -30.95 8.72
C VAL A 891 -26.41 -32.08 8.56
N MET A 892 -26.85 -33.32 8.78
CA MET A 892 -26.06 -34.52 8.57
C MET A 892 -26.45 -35.19 7.26
N TRP A 893 -25.53 -35.23 6.29
CA TRP A 893 -25.75 -35.91 5.01
C TRP A 893 -25.68 -37.44 5.18
N GLU A 894 -26.71 -38.15 4.74
CA GLU A 894 -26.88 -39.59 4.94
C GLU A 894 -26.94 -40.33 3.61
N GLN A 895 -26.52 -41.60 3.57
CA GLN A 895 -26.68 -42.41 2.36
C GLN A 895 -28.16 -42.83 2.15
N PRO A 896 -28.73 -42.74 0.94
CA PRO A 896 -28.07 -42.33 -0.30
C PRO A 896 -28.02 -40.79 -0.45
N ALA A 897 -26.81 -40.24 -0.55
CA ALA A 897 -26.56 -38.85 -0.93
C ALA A 897 -25.22 -38.79 -1.68
N PRO A 898 -25.10 -37.93 -2.71
CA PRO A 898 -23.86 -37.79 -3.45
C PRO A 898 -22.72 -37.31 -2.56
N ALA A 899 -21.52 -37.84 -2.78
CA ALA A 899 -20.32 -37.35 -2.12
C ALA A 899 -19.86 -36.02 -2.74
N LYS A 900 -19.13 -35.21 -1.98
CA LYS A 900 -18.53 -33.97 -2.48
C LYS A 900 -17.65 -34.26 -3.71
N GLY A 901 -17.92 -33.55 -4.81
CA GLY A 901 -17.22 -33.68 -6.10
C GLY A 901 -17.62 -34.90 -6.93
N GLN A 902 -18.64 -35.66 -6.52
CA GLN A 902 -19.11 -36.81 -7.29
C GLN A 902 -19.74 -36.36 -8.62
N THR A 903 -19.36 -37.01 -9.72
CA THR A 903 -20.04 -36.84 -11.01
C THR A 903 -21.38 -37.58 -11.00
N VAL A 904 -22.45 -36.88 -11.33
CA VAL A 904 -23.82 -37.38 -11.33
C VAL A 904 -24.53 -37.10 -12.66
N GLN A 905 -25.46 -37.97 -13.02
CA GLN A 905 -26.27 -37.88 -14.23
C GLN A 905 -27.65 -38.53 -13.98
N GLY A 906 -28.72 -37.98 -14.58
CA GLY A 906 -30.09 -38.48 -14.39
C GLY A 906 -30.70 -38.21 -13.01
N GLU A 907 -31.48 -39.15 -12.48
CA GLU A 907 -32.06 -39.05 -11.13
C GLU A 907 -31.08 -39.54 -10.05
N VAL A 908 -30.80 -38.68 -9.06
CA VAL A 908 -29.94 -38.96 -7.90
C VAL A 908 -30.79 -38.94 -6.62
N ALA A 909 -30.64 -39.93 -5.74
CA ALA A 909 -31.29 -39.90 -4.43
C ALA A 909 -30.49 -39.05 -3.43
N VAL A 910 -31.19 -38.29 -2.60
CA VAL A 910 -30.62 -37.39 -1.59
C VAL A 910 -31.28 -37.65 -0.24
N ARG A 911 -30.47 -37.95 0.77
CA ARG A 911 -30.92 -38.13 2.15
C ARG A 911 -30.06 -37.31 3.11
N PHE A 912 -30.70 -36.74 4.12
CA PHE A 912 -30.06 -36.03 5.20
C PHE A 912 -30.96 -36.06 6.44
N SER A 913 -30.40 -35.79 7.60
CA SER A 913 -31.13 -35.48 8.83
C SER A 913 -30.70 -34.13 9.36
N VAL A 914 -31.50 -33.59 10.29
CA VAL A 914 -31.19 -32.34 10.98
C VAL A 914 -31.22 -32.62 12.47
N ASP A 915 -30.09 -32.41 13.13
CA ASP A 915 -30.02 -32.35 14.58
C ASP A 915 -30.26 -30.90 15.02
N ALA A 916 -31.22 -30.67 15.91
CA ALA A 916 -31.58 -29.31 16.33
C ALA A 916 -31.74 -29.25 17.86
N PRO A 917 -31.27 -28.18 18.51
CA PRO A 917 -31.38 -28.04 19.95
C PRO A 917 -32.85 -27.87 20.37
N ASP A 918 -33.22 -28.46 21.51
CA ASP A 918 -34.58 -28.37 22.08
C ASP A 918 -35.03 -26.91 22.29
N SER A 919 -34.09 -26.00 22.54
CA SER A 919 -34.33 -24.57 22.73
C SER A 919 -34.69 -23.82 21.44
N ALA A 920 -34.41 -24.40 20.28
CA ALA A 920 -34.70 -23.82 18.97
C ALA A 920 -35.01 -24.94 17.95
N PRO A 921 -36.19 -25.56 18.02
CA PRO A 921 -36.58 -26.64 17.11
C PRO A 921 -36.70 -26.13 15.67
N VAL A 922 -36.50 -27.02 14.70
CA VAL A 922 -36.69 -26.72 13.28
C VAL A 922 -38.16 -26.39 12.99
N ILE A 923 -38.39 -25.29 12.26
CA ILE A 923 -39.71 -24.91 11.75
C ILE A 923 -39.78 -24.92 10.23
N SER A 924 -38.65 -24.94 9.52
CA SER A 924 -38.64 -25.18 8.08
C SER A 924 -37.34 -25.81 7.58
N VAL A 925 -37.43 -26.55 6.48
CA VAL A 925 -36.33 -27.18 5.77
C VAL A 925 -36.57 -27.03 4.28
N ARG A 926 -35.62 -26.44 3.57
CA ARG A 926 -35.63 -26.27 2.12
C ARG A 926 -34.41 -26.91 1.50
N VAL A 927 -34.60 -27.73 0.47
CA VAL A 927 -33.52 -28.36 -0.29
C VAL A 927 -33.54 -27.85 -1.72
N TRP A 928 -32.41 -27.39 -2.24
CA TRP A 928 -32.36 -26.72 -3.54
C TRP A 928 -30.98 -26.78 -4.20
N SER A 929 -30.92 -26.58 -5.52
CA SER A 929 -29.69 -26.48 -6.31
C SER A 929 -29.90 -25.50 -7.47
N GLY A 930 -29.16 -24.38 -7.48
CA GLY A 930 -29.42 -23.27 -8.40
C GLY A 930 -30.84 -22.70 -8.22
N GLU A 931 -31.63 -22.62 -9.29
CA GLU A 931 -33.05 -22.20 -9.22
C GLU A 931 -34.02 -23.36 -8.88
N ILE A 932 -33.52 -24.60 -8.77
CA ILE A 932 -34.36 -25.78 -8.56
C ILE A 932 -34.58 -26.00 -7.07
N THR A 933 -35.84 -25.91 -6.62
CA THR A 933 -36.23 -26.38 -5.27
C THR A 933 -36.69 -27.83 -5.34
N LEU A 934 -36.05 -28.69 -4.55
CA LEU A 934 -36.31 -30.13 -4.46
C LEU A 934 -37.25 -30.48 -3.33
N TYR A 935 -37.20 -29.72 -2.23
CA TYR A 935 -38.06 -29.89 -1.08
C TYR A 935 -38.22 -28.56 -0.35
N ASP A 936 -39.40 -28.34 0.22
CA ASP A 936 -39.72 -27.21 1.08
C ASP A 936 -40.83 -27.67 2.04
N GLY A 937 -40.57 -27.69 3.35
CA GLY A 937 -41.51 -28.17 4.35
C GLY A 937 -41.07 -27.88 5.78
N ASP A 938 -41.92 -28.15 6.76
CA ASP A 938 -41.71 -27.73 8.15
C ASP A 938 -40.76 -28.64 8.95
N ALA A 939 -40.31 -29.75 8.36
CA ALA A 939 -39.41 -30.74 8.95
C ALA A 939 -38.59 -31.47 7.86
N PRO A 940 -37.48 -32.16 8.21
CA PRO A 940 -36.73 -32.97 7.25
C PRO A 940 -37.60 -34.05 6.58
N PRO A 941 -37.41 -34.34 5.28
CA PRO A 941 -38.19 -35.33 4.57
C PRO A 941 -37.96 -36.74 5.14
N VAL A 942 -39.04 -37.50 5.32
CA VAL A 942 -38.98 -38.86 5.87
C VAL A 942 -38.40 -39.87 4.86
N GLU A 943 -38.62 -39.64 3.57
CA GLU A 943 -38.09 -40.45 2.47
C GLU A 943 -36.98 -39.70 1.70
N PRO A 944 -35.99 -40.41 1.11
CA PRO A 944 -34.99 -39.77 0.28
C PRO A 944 -35.60 -38.97 -0.88
N LEU A 945 -35.13 -37.74 -1.07
CA LEU A 945 -35.53 -36.89 -2.18
C LEU A 945 -34.93 -37.39 -3.49
N ARG A 946 -35.63 -37.15 -4.61
CA ARG A 946 -35.12 -37.41 -5.95
C ARG A 946 -34.68 -36.10 -6.60
N PHE A 947 -33.40 -36.00 -6.89
CA PHE A 947 -32.76 -34.89 -7.56
C PHE A 947 -32.52 -35.23 -9.03
N ASP A 948 -33.32 -34.63 -9.93
CA ASP A 948 -33.15 -34.82 -11.37
C ASP A 948 -32.12 -33.83 -11.94
N THR A 949 -30.91 -34.33 -12.19
CA THR A 949 -29.80 -33.50 -12.67
C THR A 949 -29.96 -33.07 -14.13
N ARG A 950 -30.87 -33.68 -14.90
CA ARG A 950 -31.14 -33.31 -16.32
C ARG A 950 -31.68 -31.89 -16.46
N ARG A 951 -32.19 -31.33 -15.35
CA ARG A 951 -32.68 -29.96 -15.25
C ARG A 951 -31.56 -28.92 -15.04
N LEU A 952 -30.33 -29.37 -14.83
CA LEU A 952 -29.16 -28.53 -14.66
C LEU A 952 -28.25 -28.60 -15.90
N PRO A 953 -27.55 -27.50 -16.24
CA PRO A 953 -26.48 -27.55 -17.23
C PRO A 953 -25.33 -28.42 -16.72
N ASP A 954 -24.51 -28.95 -17.64
CA ASP A 954 -23.31 -29.68 -17.26
C ASP A 954 -22.30 -28.74 -16.56
N GLY A 955 -21.59 -29.26 -15.55
CA GLY A 955 -20.62 -28.52 -14.73
C GLY A 955 -20.88 -28.63 -13.22
N GLU A 956 -20.22 -27.78 -12.43
CA GLU A 956 -20.27 -27.81 -10.97
C GLU A 956 -21.55 -27.15 -10.42
N HIS A 957 -22.24 -27.84 -9.50
CA HIS A 957 -23.44 -27.36 -8.81
C HIS A 957 -23.38 -27.63 -7.31
N ALA A 958 -24.00 -26.77 -6.50
CA ALA A 958 -24.15 -26.97 -5.07
C ALA A 958 -25.59 -27.39 -4.72
N LEU A 959 -25.73 -28.55 -4.09
CA LEU A 959 -26.97 -29.00 -3.47
C LEU A 959 -27.01 -28.50 -2.03
N ASN A 960 -27.98 -27.63 -1.74
CA ASN A 960 -28.11 -26.89 -0.49
C ASN A 960 -29.28 -27.42 0.33
N VAL A 961 -29.10 -27.52 1.64
CA VAL A 961 -30.15 -27.76 2.65
C VAL A 961 -30.16 -26.56 3.58
N THR A 962 -31.21 -25.74 3.51
CA THR A 962 -31.44 -24.60 4.40
C THR A 962 -32.45 -25.00 5.46
N VAL A 963 -32.09 -24.87 6.74
CA VAL A 963 -32.93 -25.14 7.91
C VAL A 963 -33.28 -23.82 8.57
N THR A 964 -34.55 -23.57 8.87
CA THR A 964 -35.00 -22.46 9.72
C THR A 964 -35.46 -23.00 11.06
N ASP A 965 -35.01 -22.42 12.16
CA ASP A 965 -35.48 -22.79 13.51
C ASP A 965 -36.56 -21.84 14.05
N ALA A 966 -37.10 -22.19 15.22
CA ALA A 966 -38.18 -21.45 15.88
C ALA A 966 -37.78 -20.03 16.31
N LEU A 967 -36.49 -19.69 16.31
CA LEU A 967 -35.99 -18.34 16.54
C LEU A 967 -35.89 -17.54 15.23
N GLY A 968 -36.28 -18.14 14.10
CA GLY A 968 -36.24 -17.54 12.77
C GLY A 968 -34.83 -17.54 12.14
N ARG A 969 -33.89 -18.28 12.72
CA ARG A 969 -32.50 -18.36 12.24
C ARG A 969 -32.43 -19.37 11.11
N THR A 970 -31.75 -19.02 10.02
CA THR A 970 -31.55 -19.89 8.86
C THR A 970 -30.12 -20.42 8.80
N PHE A 971 -29.96 -21.70 8.53
CA PHE A 971 -28.67 -22.40 8.47
C PHE A 971 -28.59 -23.20 7.19
N THR A 972 -27.57 -22.99 6.36
CA THR A 972 -27.42 -23.72 5.09
C THR A 972 -26.20 -24.62 5.11
N SER A 973 -26.40 -25.90 4.78
CA SER A 973 -25.35 -26.88 4.52
C SER A 973 -25.38 -27.29 3.04
N SER A 974 -24.21 -27.45 2.43
CA SER A 974 -24.10 -27.66 0.98
C SER A 974 -23.16 -28.81 0.62
N VAL A 975 -23.52 -29.57 -0.40
CA VAL A 975 -22.65 -30.55 -1.07
C VAL A 975 -22.48 -30.16 -2.53
N VAL A 976 -21.24 -29.96 -2.95
CA VAL A 976 -20.88 -29.65 -4.34
C VAL A 976 -20.76 -30.95 -5.16
N LEU A 977 -21.30 -30.97 -6.37
CA LEU A 977 -21.39 -32.12 -7.28
C LEU A 977 -21.18 -31.69 -8.74
N GLU A 978 -20.67 -32.60 -9.58
CA GLU A 978 -20.42 -32.36 -11.02
C GLU A 978 -21.55 -32.99 -11.84
N VAL A 979 -22.30 -32.19 -12.60
CA VAL A 979 -23.39 -32.68 -13.46
C VAL A 979 -22.87 -32.95 -14.87
N LYS A 980 -23.20 -34.11 -15.45
CA LYS A 980 -22.85 -34.44 -16.83
C LYS A 980 -23.97 -35.20 -17.55
N ASN A 981 -24.81 -34.48 -18.28
CA ASN A 981 -25.97 -35.00 -19.00
C ASN A 981 -25.80 -35.03 -20.54
N GLY A 982 -24.78 -34.41 -21.15
CA GLY A 982 -24.62 -34.31 -22.61
C GLY A 982 -23.75 -35.39 -23.30
N TRP A 983 -23.99 -35.64 -24.60
CA TRP A 983 -23.18 -36.51 -25.49
C TRP A 983 -23.01 -35.94 -26.92
N GLU A 984 -21.94 -36.34 -27.63
CA GLU A 984 -21.66 -35.99 -29.04
C GLU A 984 -21.17 -37.23 -29.83
N LEU A 985 -21.64 -37.38 -31.07
CA LEU A 985 -21.21 -38.43 -32.02
C LEU A 985 -20.87 -37.80 -33.39
N VAL A 986 -19.71 -38.13 -33.94
CA VAL A 986 -19.27 -37.68 -35.28
C VAL A 986 -18.98 -38.90 -36.15
N ASP A 987 -19.64 -39.05 -37.29
CA ASP A 987 -19.39 -40.10 -38.30
C ASP A 987 -18.79 -39.47 -39.57
N ASP A 988 -17.52 -39.76 -39.83
CA ASP A 988 -16.76 -39.26 -40.97
C ASP A 988 -16.94 -40.12 -42.24
N LEU A 989 -17.82 -41.14 -42.20
CA LEU A 989 -18.10 -42.04 -43.33
C LEU A 989 -16.84 -42.68 -43.93
N ILE A 990 -15.90 -43.06 -43.05
CA ILE A 990 -14.61 -43.63 -43.44
C ILE A 990 -14.82 -44.99 -44.15
N PRO A 991 -14.22 -45.20 -45.34
CA PRO A 991 -14.31 -46.47 -46.03
C PRO A 991 -13.68 -47.61 -45.22
N PRO A 992 -14.18 -48.85 -45.36
CA PRO A 992 -13.55 -49.99 -44.71
C PRO A 992 -12.13 -50.19 -45.23
N ILE A 993 -11.17 -50.37 -44.32
CA ILE A 993 -9.78 -50.61 -44.69
C ILE A 993 -9.56 -52.13 -44.79
N THR A 994 -9.07 -52.57 -45.95
CA THR A 994 -8.68 -53.97 -46.18
C THR A 994 -7.18 -54.12 -45.99
N SER A 995 -6.75 -55.01 -45.09
CA SER A 995 -5.34 -55.36 -44.88
C SER A 995 -5.19 -56.89 -44.95
N GLY A 996 -4.63 -57.39 -46.05
CA GLY A 996 -4.61 -58.82 -46.33
C GLY A 996 -6.03 -59.36 -46.53
N TRP A 997 -6.45 -60.31 -45.68
CA TRP A 997 -7.79 -60.93 -45.72
C TRP A 997 -8.78 -60.33 -44.71
N PHE A 998 -8.38 -59.32 -43.93
CA PHE A 998 -9.21 -58.67 -42.92
C PHE A 998 -9.79 -57.35 -43.44
N VAL A 999 -11.09 -57.15 -43.23
CA VAL A 999 -11.82 -55.90 -43.53
C VAL A 999 -12.25 -55.29 -42.19
N THR A 1000 -11.76 -54.09 -41.88
CA THR A 1000 -12.22 -53.31 -40.71
C THR A 1000 -13.21 -52.26 -41.16
N SER A 1001 -14.45 -52.33 -40.67
CA SER A 1001 -15.46 -51.30 -40.90
C SER A 1001 -15.38 -50.22 -39.82
N PHE A 1002 -15.45 -48.95 -40.23
CA PHE A 1002 -15.52 -47.78 -39.35
C PHE A 1002 -16.91 -47.14 -39.35
N SER A 1003 -17.89 -47.81 -39.98
CA SER A 1003 -19.24 -47.27 -40.10
C SER A 1003 -19.88 -47.11 -38.73
N LYS A 1004 -20.39 -45.92 -38.43
CA LYS A 1004 -21.24 -45.67 -37.25
C LYS A 1004 -22.72 -45.72 -37.60
N THR A 1005 -23.05 -45.98 -38.88
CA THR A 1005 -24.40 -46.30 -39.32
C THR A 1005 -24.86 -47.63 -38.72
N LYS A 1006 -26.04 -47.61 -38.10
CA LYS A 1006 -26.77 -48.77 -37.62
C LYS A 1006 -27.27 -49.63 -38.78
N GLU A 1007 -27.79 -48.98 -39.82
CA GLU A 1007 -28.38 -49.61 -41.00
C GLU A 1007 -28.18 -48.69 -42.21
N GLU A 1008 -27.90 -49.24 -43.39
CA GLU A 1008 -27.85 -48.48 -44.65
C GLU A 1008 -28.40 -49.31 -45.80
N SER A 1009 -28.99 -48.66 -46.81
CA SER A 1009 -29.56 -49.35 -47.99
C SER A 1009 -28.49 -49.80 -48.99
N ASP A 1010 -28.82 -50.81 -49.81
CA ASP A 1010 -27.96 -51.26 -50.90
C ASP A 1010 -27.82 -50.16 -51.98
N GLY A 1011 -26.60 -49.91 -52.47
CA GLY A 1011 -26.33 -48.95 -53.56
C GLY A 1011 -25.52 -47.71 -53.15
N TRP A 1012 -24.95 -47.71 -51.95
CA TRP A 1012 -23.88 -46.81 -51.55
C TRP A 1012 -22.50 -47.31 -51.98
N THR A 1013 -21.64 -46.40 -52.40
CA THR A 1013 -20.22 -46.64 -52.64
C THR A 1013 -19.39 -45.58 -51.95
N TYR A 1014 -18.20 -45.94 -51.49
CA TYR A 1014 -17.27 -44.97 -50.94
C TYR A 1014 -16.49 -44.28 -52.07
N ALA A 1015 -16.34 -42.96 -51.97
CA ALA A 1015 -15.49 -42.15 -52.82
C ALA A 1015 -14.36 -41.52 -52.00
N THR A 1016 -13.12 -41.86 -52.35
CA THR A 1016 -11.90 -41.36 -51.70
C THR A 1016 -10.99 -40.61 -52.67
N ASP A 1017 -11.42 -40.46 -53.92
CA ASP A 1017 -10.69 -39.80 -55.00
C ASP A 1017 -10.89 -38.27 -54.97
N ARG A 1018 -10.12 -37.54 -55.78
CA ARG A 1018 -10.32 -36.10 -56.06
C ARG A 1018 -10.53 -35.22 -54.81
N ILE A 1019 -9.83 -35.51 -53.72
CA ILE A 1019 -10.06 -34.89 -52.41
C ILE A 1019 -10.05 -33.35 -52.44
N VAL A 1020 -9.21 -32.74 -53.29
CA VAL A 1020 -9.14 -31.28 -53.46
C VAL A 1020 -10.44 -30.69 -54.02
N ASP A 1021 -11.12 -31.43 -54.91
CA ASP A 1021 -12.43 -31.03 -55.46
C ASP A 1021 -13.53 -31.03 -54.39
N PHE A 1022 -13.31 -31.69 -53.25
CA PHE A 1022 -14.26 -31.88 -52.17
C PHE A 1022 -13.75 -31.31 -50.84
N TYR A 1023 -13.05 -30.16 -50.90
CA TYR A 1023 -12.59 -29.42 -49.71
C TYR A 1023 -11.66 -30.24 -48.80
N ASN A 1024 -10.83 -31.08 -49.42
CA ASN A 1024 -9.92 -32.04 -48.79
C ASN A 1024 -10.60 -33.15 -47.99
N ASP A 1025 -11.91 -33.34 -48.15
CA ASP A 1025 -12.58 -34.55 -47.69
C ASP A 1025 -12.05 -35.75 -48.50
N ASN A 1026 -11.76 -36.86 -47.83
CA ASN A 1026 -11.27 -38.09 -48.44
C ASN A 1026 -12.17 -39.31 -48.16
N SER A 1027 -13.32 -39.10 -47.51
CA SER A 1027 -14.22 -40.14 -47.03
C SER A 1027 -15.67 -39.74 -47.26
N ARG A 1028 -16.19 -40.08 -48.44
CA ARG A 1028 -17.56 -39.73 -48.83
C ARG A 1028 -18.37 -40.95 -49.23
N LYS A 1029 -19.68 -40.90 -49.02
CA LYS A 1029 -20.66 -41.86 -49.56
C LYS A 1029 -21.34 -41.27 -50.79
N VAL A 1030 -21.37 -42.07 -51.87
CA VAL A 1030 -21.95 -41.69 -53.16
C VAL A 1030 -22.87 -42.80 -53.64
N ARG A 1031 -24.03 -42.43 -54.17
CA ARG A 1031 -24.97 -43.39 -54.76
C ARG A 1031 -24.47 -43.91 -56.11
N SER A 1032 -24.43 -45.22 -56.27
CA SER A 1032 -23.86 -45.91 -57.45
C SER A 1032 -24.88 -46.37 -58.49
N GLY A 1033 -26.19 -46.32 -58.20
CA GLY A 1033 -27.27 -46.73 -59.11
C GLY A 1033 -28.61 -46.01 -58.85
N PRO A 1034 -29.63 -46.21 -59.69
CA PRO A 1034 -30.94 -45.56 -59.54
C PRO A 1034 -31.71 -46.10 -58.32
N GLY A 1035 -32.48 -45.23 -57.65
CA GLY A 1035 -33.28 -45.55 -56.45
C GLY A 1035 -33.04 -44.59 -55.28
N GLU A 1036 -33.98 -44.55 -54.34
CA GLU A 1036 -33.85 -43.84 -53.06
C GLU A 1036 -32.94 -44.62 -52.12
N GLN A 1037 -31.99 -43.93 -51.48
CA GLN A 1037 -31.03 -44.55 -50.55
C GLN A 1037 -31.07 -43.94 -49.16
N TYR A 1038 -30.74 -44.71 -48.13
CA TYR A 1038 -30.74 -44.23 -46.75
C TYR A 1038 -29.57 -44.75 -45.91
N MET A 1039 -29.28 -44.03 -44.83
CA MET A 1039 -28.37 -44.40 -43.74
C MET A 1039 -29.04 -44.04 -42.40
N ILE A 1040 -28.97 -44.91 -41.41
CA ILE A 1040 -29.59 -44.77 -40.07
C ILE A 1040 -28.50 -44.81 -38.99
N TRP A 1041 -28.64 -44.00 -37.95
CA TRP A 1041 -27.78 -44.00 -36.75
C TRP A 1041 -28.62 -44.15 -35.48
N ASP A 1042 -28.06 -44.83 -34.46
CA ASP A 1042 -28.56 -44.74 -33.08
C ASP A 1042 -28.24 -43.34 -32.54
N ALA A 1043 -29.26 -42.64 -32.07
CA ALA A 1043 -29.19 -41.24 -31.68
C ALA A 1043 -30.18 -40.92 -30.53
N ALA A 1044 -30.16 -41.74 -29.48
CA ALA A 1044 -31.06 -41.58 -28.34
C ALA A 1044 -30.84 -40.24 -27.62
N GLY A 1045 -31.88 -39.42 -27.54
CA GLY A 1045 -31.83 -38.09 -26.96
C GLY A 1045 -31.17 -37.04 -27.87
N LEU A 1046 -31.17 -37.27 -29.19
CA LEU A 1046 -30.66 -36.33 -30.20
C LEU A 1046 -31.40 -34.98 -30.13
N GLU A 1047 -30.62 -33.89 -30.10
CA GLU A 1047 -31.12 -32.51 -30.14
C GLU A 1047 -30.68 -31.79 -31.42
N GLU A 1048 -29.48 -32.07 -31.93
CA GLU A 1048 -28.91 -31.40 -33.10
C GLU A 1048 -28.18 -32.38 -34.03
N VAL A 1049 -28.34 -32.19 -35.33
CA VAL A 1049 -27.59 -32.91 -36.37
C VAL A 1049 -27.10 -31.96 -37.47
N ASP A 1050 -25.86 -32.16 -37.89
CA ASP A 1050 -25.24 -31.51 -39.05
C ASP A 1050 -24.74 -32.56 -40.05
N VAL A 1051 -25.04 -32.38 -41.33
CA VAL A 1051 -24.61 -33.27 -42.42
C VAL A 1051 -23.90 -32.46 -43.51
N VAL A 1052 -22.67 -32.85 -43.84
CA VAL A 1052 -21.93 -32.25 -44.94
C VAL A 1052 -22.29 -32.93 -46.27
N LEU A 1053 -22.61 -32.13 -47.29
CA LEU A 1053 -22.92 -32.58 -48.65
C LEU A 1053 -22.02 -31.87 -49.67
N TYR A 1054 -21.73 -32.53 -50.78
CA TYR A 1054 -21.04 -31.94 -51.92
C TYR A 1054 -21.88 -32.10 -53.18
N VAL A 1055 -22.15 -30.98 -53.86
CA VAL A 1055 -23.05 -30.91 -55.03
C VAL A 1055 -22.51 -29.96 -56.10
N ARG A 1056 -22.96 -30.12 -57.35
CA ARG A 1056 -22.65 -29.16 -58.44
C ARG A 1056 -23.72 -28.09 -58.59
N ASP A 1057 -24.97 -28.40 -58.27
CA ASP A 1057 -26.07 -27.45 -58.14
C ASP A 1057 -26.59 -27.47 -56.71
N VAL A 1058 -26.74 -26.30 -56.08
CA VAL A 1058 -27.25 -26.19 -54.72
C VAL A 1058 -28.68 -26.74 -54.60
N ALA A 1059 -29.45 -26.73 -55.71
CA ALA A 1059 -30.78 -27.33 -55.76
C ALA A 1059 -30.77 -28.85 -55.49
N ASP A 1060 -29.66 -29.55 -55.78
CA ASP A 1060 -29.55 -31.00 -55.53
C ASP A 1060 -29.60 -31.35 -54.02
N ALA A 1061 -29.36 -30.38 -53.13
CA ALA A 1061 -29.54 -30.56 -51.69
C ALA A 1061 -30.99 -30.89 -51.31
N GLU A 1062 -31.97 -30.46 -52.13
CA GLU A 1062 -33.38 -30.78 -51.91
C GLU A 1062 -33.67 -32.28 -52.10
N ALA A 1063 -32.76 -33.06 -52.69
CA ALA A 1063 -32.90 -34.51 -52.74
C ALA A 1063 -32.47 -35.19 -51.43
N VAL A 1064 -31.85 -34.48 -50.48
CA VAL A 1064 -31.48 -35.03 -49.17
C VAL A 1064 -32.55 -34.71 -48.12
N ARG A 1065 -32.96 -35.71 -47.36
CA ARG A 1065 -33.95 -35.60 -46.26
C ARG A 1065 -33.38 -36.21 -45.00
N LEU A 1066 -33.59 -35.53 -43.88
CA LEU A 1066 -33.32 -36.09 -42.56
C LEU A 1066 -34.65 -36.45 -41.92
N ASP A 1067 -34.77 -37.68 -41.43
CA ASP A 1067 -35.90 -38.13 -40.64
C ASP A 1067 -35.39 -38.58 -39.26
N VAL A 1068 -36.27 -38.51 -38.27
CA VAL A 1068 -36.02 -39.04 -36.93
C VAL A 1068 -37.14 -39.98 -36.54
N ALA A 1069 -36.83 -40.93 -35.66
CA ALA A 1069 -37.79 -41.86 -35.10
C ALA A 1069 -37.87 -41.70 -33.59
N ASP A 1070 -39.03 -41.30 -33.07
CA ASP A 1070 -39.30 -41.23 -31.63
C ASP A 1070 -39.60 -42.64 -31.06
N ARG A 1071 -39.93 -43.61 -31.93
CA ARG A 1071 -40.05 -45.05 -31.64
C ARG A 1071 -39.62 -45.85 -32.86
N GLU A 1072 -39.04 -47.03 -32.61
CA GLU A 1072 -38.49 -47.91 -33.65
C GLU A 1072 -39.47 -48.11 -34.82
N GLY A 1073 -39.04 -47.75 -36.03
CA GLY A 1073 -39.81 -47.90 -37.27
C GLY A 1073 -40.85 -46.82 -37.60
N VAL A 1074 -41.09 -45.82 -36.73
CA VAL A 1074 -42.01 -44.70 -37.01
C VAL A 1074 -41.22 -43.43 -37.30
N TRP A 1075 -41.12 -43.06 -38.57
CA TRP A 1075 -40.26 -41.97 -39.05
C TRP A 1075 -41.04 -40.68 -39.34
N ARG A 1076 -40.47 -39.54 -38.95
CA ARG A 1076 -40.91 -38.20 -39.36
C ARG A 1076 -39.75 -37.41 -39.96
N THR A 1077 -39.99 -36.71 -41.06
CA THR A 1077 -39.00 -35.81 -41.66
C THR A 1077 -38.84 -34.54 -40.83
N VAL A 1078 -37.60 -34.15 -40.55
CA VAL A 1078 -37.27 -32.90 -39.85
C VAL A 1078 -36.94 -31.80 -40.84
N ALA A 1079 -37.32 -30.56 -40.49
CA ALA A 1079 -36.98 -29.40 -41.29
C ALA A 1079 -35.48 -29.12 -41.19
N THR A 1080 -34.82 -28.92 -42.33
CA THR A 1080 -33.39 -28.66 -42.41
C THR A 1080 -33.11 -27.24 -42.88
N SER A 1081 -32.09 -26.61 -42.32
CA SER A 1081 -31.48 -25.41 -42.91
C SER A 1081 -30.21 -25.80 -43.68
N VAL A 1082 -29.88 -25.04 -44.73
CA VAL A 1082 -28.72 -25.31 -45.57
C VAL A 1082 -27.79 -24.10 -45.55
N GLN A 1083 -26.53 -24.33 -45.21
CA GLN A 1083 -25.46 -23.36 -45.41
C GLN A 1083 -24.58 -23.82 -46.57
N SER A 1084 -24.20 -22.90 -47.46
CA SER A 1084 -23.41 -23.21 -48.65
C SER A 1084 -22.05 -22.51 -48.65
N GLU A 1085 -21.04 -23.21 -49.15
CA GLU A 1085 -19.68 -22.75 -49.39
C GLU A 1085 -19.29 -23.18 -50.81
N GLY A 1086 -18.91 -22.24 -51.69
CA GLY A 1086 -18.51 -22.55 -53.08
C GLY A 1086 -19.30 -21.82 -54.18
N PRO A 1087 -19.14 -22.22 -55.45
CA PRO A 1087 -18.41 -23.40 -55.89
C PRO A 1087 -16.89 -23.17 -55.84
N ASN A 1088 -16.11 -24.23 -55.64
CA ASN A 1088 -14.65 -24.20 -55.79
C ASN A 1088 -14.21 -24.23 -57.27
N ALA A 1089 -12.89 -24.22 -57.52
CA ALA A 1089 -12.33 -24.19 -58.88
C ALA A 1089 -12.74 -25.37 -59.78
N SER A 1090 -13.18 -26.49 -59.19
CA SER A 1090 -13.65 -27.69 -59.91
C SER A 1090 -15.18 -27.72 -60.10
N GLY A 1091 -15.87 -26.65 -59.67
CA GLY A 1091 -17.30 -26.45 -59.83
C GLY A 1091 -18.16 -27.20 -58.81
N TRP A 1092 -17.64 -27.48 -57.61
CA TRP A 1092 -18.37 -28.14 -56.52
C TRP A 1092 -18.64 -27.18 -55.36
N TYR A 1093 -19.84 -27.25 -54.80
CA TYR A 1093 -20.22 -26.63 -53.54
C TYR A 1093 -20.07 -27.63 -52.39
N ARG A 1094 -19.70 -27.13 -51.20
CA ARG A 1094 -19.85 -27.82 -49.91
C ARG A 1094 -21.03 -27.21 -49.19
N LEU A 1095 -21.99 -28.05 -48.81
CA LEU A 1095 -23.18 -27.65 -48.08
C LEU A 1095 -23.15 -28.29 -46.69
N THR A 1096 -23.68 -27.59 -45.68
CA THR A 1096 -23.99 -28.15 -44.36
C THR A 1096 -25.50 -28.12 -44.17
N LEU A 1097 -26.09 -29.29 -44.04
CA LEU A 1097 -27.50 -29.51 -43.78
C LEU A 1097 -27.69 -29.68 -42.26
N SER A 1098 -28.33 -28.72 -41.61
CA SER A 1098 -28.50 -28.70 -40.15
C SER A 1098 -29.97 -28.91 -39.78
N ALA A 1099 -30.23 -29.71 -38.75
CA ALA A 1099 -31.57 -29.85 -38.16
C ALA A 1099 -31.50 -29.84 -36.63
N ARG A 1100 -32.53 -29.22 -36.03
CA ARG A 1100 -32.83 -29.36 -34.61
C ARG A 1100 -33.99 -30.34 -34.43
N VAL A 1101 -33.87 -31.16 -33.41
CA VAL A 1101 -34.78 -32.27 -33.12
C VAL A 1101 -35.35 -32.07 -31.72
N ASP A 1102 -36.66 -32.24 -31.58
CA ASP A 1102 -37.29 -32.26 -30.27
C ASP A 1102 -36.81 -33.48 -29.48
N PHE A 1103 -36.44 -33.27 -28.21
CA PHE A 1103 -35.88 -34.29 -27.33
C PHE A 1103 -36.77 -35.55 -27.24
N GLY A 1104 -36.15 -36.73 -27.33
CA GLY A 1104 -36.84 -38.05 -27.29
C GLY A 1104 -36.80 -38.86 -28.59
N SER A 1105 -36.10 -38.37 -29.62
CA SER A 1105 -35.76 -39.18 -30.79
C SER A 1105 -34.72 -40.25 -30.44
N ARG A 1106 -34.87 -41.45 -31.02
CA ARG A 1106 -34.00 -42.60 -30.79
C ARG A 1106 -33.05 -42.88 -31.95
N GLU A 1107 -33.47 -42.56 -33.16
CA GLU A 1107 -32.71 -42.83 -34.36
C GLU A 1107 -32.80 -41.65 -35.32
N LEU A 1108 -31.73 -41.44 -36.07
CA LEU A 1108 -31.66 -40.51 -37.20
C LEU A 1108 -31.55 -41.31 -38.48
N ARG A 1109 -32.31 -40.94 -39.51
CA ARG A 1109 -32.20 -41.46 -40.87
C ARG A 1109 -31.93 -40.35 -41.86
N LEU A 1110 -30.83 -40.45 -42.60
CA LEU A 1110 -30.59 -39.67 -43.80
C LEU A 1110 -31.14 -40.41 -45.01
N ARG A 1111 -31.86 -39.73 -45.89
CA ARG A 1111 -32.32 -40.26 -47.18
C ARG A 1111 -31.84 -39.40 -48.34
N LEU A 1112 -31.45 -40.03 -49.43
CA LEU A 1112 -31.17 -39.43 -50.73
C LEU A 1112 -32.21 -39.93 -51.74
N LEU A 1113 -33.13 -39.04 -52.12
CA LEU A 1113 -34.26 -39.33 -52.99
C LEU A 1113 -33.82 -39.66 -54.43
N ASP A 1114 -34.67 -40.36 -55.16
CA ASP A 1114 -34.45 -40.75 -56.55
C ASP A 1114 -34.43 -39.57 -57.55
N THR A 1115 -34.80 -38.37 -57.11
CA THR A 1115 -34.81 -37.14 -57.91
C THR A 1115 -33.42 -36.58 -58.21
N ALA A 1116 -32.40 -36.92 -57.43
CA ALA A 1116 -31.01 -36.60 -57.80
C ALA A 1116 -30.52 -37.59 -58.85
N GLU A 1117 -29.52 -37.23 -59.67
CA GLU A 1117 -28.82 -38.18 -60.53
C GLU A 1117 -27.72 -38.93 -59.73
N PRO A 1118 -27.33 -40.17 -60.10
CA PRO A 1118 -26.19 -40.85 -59.49
C PRO A 1118 -24.90 -40.00 -59.58
N GLY A 1119 -24.24 -39.78 -58.44
CA GLY A 1119 -23.04 -38.95 -58.35
C GLY A 1119 -23.27 -37.43 -58.27
N ALA A 1120 -24.51 -36.94 -58.36
CA ALA A 1120 -24.84 -35.52 -58.21
C ALA A 1120 -24.62 -35.01 -56.77
N VAL A 1121 -24.90 -35.87 -55.78
CA VAL A 1121 -24.70 -35.60 -54.36
C VAL A 1121 -23.67 -36.58 -53.78
N GLN A 1122 -22.66 -36.06 -53.08
CA GLN A 1122 -21.76 -36.85 -52.25
C GLN A 1122 -21.91 -36.45 -50.79
N ILE A 1123 -22.09 -37.43 -49.90
CA ILE A 1123 -22.30 -37.19 -48.47
C ILE A 1123 -20.96 -37.33 -47.75
N GLY A 1124 -20.57 -36.31 -46.97
CA GLY A 1124 -19.41 -36.32 -46.09
C GLY A 1124 -19.82 -36.51 -44.62
N GLN A 1125 -19.15 -35.83 -43.70
CA GLN A 1125 -19.35 -35.97 -42.25
C GLN A 1125 -20.82 -35.78 -41.79
N VAL A 1126 -21.25 -36.63 -40.86
CA VAL A 1126 -22.50 -36.51 -40.08
C VAL A 1126 -22.14 -36.29 -38.61
N ARG A 1127 -22.57 -35.18 -38.01
CA ARG A 1127 -22.33 -34.86 -36.59
C ARG A 1127 -23.66 -34.77 -35.85
N MET A 1128 -23.74 -35.36 -34.67
CA MET A 1128 -24.92 -35.47 -33.82
C MET A 1128 -24.60 -35.08 -32.38
N ARG A 1129 -25.52 -34.37 -31.73
CA ARG A 1129 -25.42 -33.98 -30.31
C ARG A 1129 -26.74 -34.24 -29.61
N GLY A 1130 -26.67 -34.69 -28.35
CA GLY A 1130 -27.85 -34.98 -27.56
C GLY A 1130 -27.58 -35.01 -26.06
N ARG A 1131 -28.60 -35.39 -25.30
CA ARG A 1131 -28.52 -35.57 -23.84
C ARG A 1131 -28.96 -36.98 -23.45
N VAL A 1132 -28.51 -37.45 -22.29
CA VAL A 1132 -28.89 -38.74 -21.72
C VAL A 1132 -30.38 -38.72 -21.36
N GLU A 1133 -31.15 -39.69 -21.88
CA GLU A 1133 -32.59 -39.89 -21.54
C GLU A 1133 -32.81 -40.23 -20.05
#